data_AF-A0A8H6JNJ0-F1
#
_entry.id   AF-A0A8H6JNJ0-F1
#
_cell.length_a   1.000
_cell.length_b   1.000
_cell.length_c   1.000
_cell.angle_alpha   90.00
_cell.angle_beta   90.00
_cell.angle_gamma   90.00
#
_symmetry.space_group_name_H-M   'P 1'
#
loop_
_entity.id
_entity.type
_entity.pdbx_description
1 polymer ?
#
loop_
_entity_poly.entity_id
_entity_poly.type
_entity_poly.pdbx_seq_one_letter_code
_entity_poly.pdbx_strand_id
1 'polypeptide(L)'
;MSDYTQDTNQPGGNASMTGNRDSLLSFDSEDTMYADTMYSDTMYSDTSRTNERSGVPTKLGAFMTKRSTLWAWKLEFMMLLVSILAFGSLVAFLVTFDNRGLPDELFLHFINLSTVVTVFSLIIRSTLVFIGAEVIGQARWSWMKKPRPLRDLEHFSNASKGAWGSLKLLLTRCRPTMAALGAVVVLASSLVDVFLQQAAKPELCMVETEGSAGVAYTKWARWTAPNTKFKLYPELQGVALNGMLFGESASNSLRLSQCSSGTCSFDEVAGVTHSSAGFCSKCTDATAALRQSVVAESDATVYHFGDMAGFNLTWPPADGRLFDMLAEDFSTTARAFSSLLAFRPAGCPQSQTNTSDEDWRACLYRAFTNDHGRYARVGNEVDILAVNCTLSPCVRHLSATVKNGSFHETLVFEQPNTNLTYQWEGSESTFSGYTTMVEPCVVNGTWYDRHNISEATRGDMESWTSWGVAPDDVDWREAPTKCVRAIGADMIFGLQTFLNSTFAGSCVVDGGNAPDLGKGGLAPAEGRNKKQLHFSCGDKWLLDRLYDQGRVTFETVSGAYDSMATAINNRLRKDIRPEYGEVLFAEGSVLGPAQCVHPRWLWLTYPGVALLLAAGILVAAYVQSCRERAGQPIWKSTVLPLLFYNVQTAAEGRQSEAATSALTTRELRALADKTQARFDADVGFVVRTSD
;
A
#
# COMPACT_ATOMS: atom_id res chain seq x y z
N MET A 1 -15.14 -4.65 48.30
CA MET A 1 -15.32 -4.85 49.74
C MET A 1 -14.72 -3.63 50.42
N SER A 2 -15.54 -2.96 51.23
CA SER A 2 -15.22 -1.82 52.12
C SER A 2 -15.32 -0.40 51.53
N ASP A 3 -16.49 0.19 51.80
CA ASP A 3 -16.82 1.61 51.93
C ASP A 3 -15.82 2.43 52.76
N TYR A 4 -15.82 3.75 52.58
CA TYR A 4 -16.08 4.68 53.69
C TYR A 4 -16.44 6.10 53.19
N THR A 5 -17.65 6.52 53.55
CA THR A 5 -18.23 7.88 53.51
C THR A 5 -17.63 8.79 54.59
N GLN A 6 -17.57 10.11 54.37
CA GLN A 6 -18.20 11.10 55.27
C GLN A 6 -18.11 12.56 54.79
N ASP A 7 -19.27 13.20 54.79
CA ASP A 7 -19.53 14.64 54.84
C ASP A 7 -18.96 15.31 56.11
N THR A 8 -18.71 16.63 56.06
CA THR A 8 -19.22 17.61 57.06
C THR A 8 -18.87 19.08 56.72
N ASN A 9 -19.92 19.89 56.57
CA ASN A 9 -20.21 21.21 57.18
C ASN A 9 -19.19 22.39 57.17
N GLN A 10 -19.60 23.45 56.44
CA GLN A 10 -19.77 24.90 56.79
C GLN A 10 -19.28 25.43 58.17
N PRO A 11 -18.95 26.75 58.38
CA PRO A 11 -19.82 27.91 58.01
C PRO A 11 -19.19 29.32 57.78
N GLY A 12 -20.01 30.26 57.28
CA GLY A 12 -20.23 31.58 57.93
C GLY A 12 -19.38 32.80 57.53
N GLY A 13 -20.04 33.81 56.95
CA GLY A 13 -19.49 35.18 56.81
C GLY A 13 -20.42 36.16 56.09
N ASN A 14 -21.39 36.72 56.83
CA ASN A 14 -22.38 37.72 56.40
C ASN A 14 -21.84 39.17 56.34
N ALA A 15 -22.36 39.97 55.41
CA ALA A 15 -22.84 41.37 55.59
C ALA A 15 -23.35 41.89 54.22
N SER A 16 -24.66 42.03 53.94
CA SER A 16 -25.59 43.14 54.28
C SER A 16 -25.12 44.50 53.73
N MET A 17 -25.89 45.39 53.09
CA MET A 17 -27.28 45.50 52.60
C MET A 17 -27.36 46.90 51.92
N THR A 18 -28.48 47.24 51.26
CA THR A 18 -28.89 48.55 50.68
C THR A 18 -28.36 48.82 49.27
N GLY A 19 -29.11 49.35 48.28
CA GLY A 19 -30.48 49.81 48.18
C GLY A 19 -30.72 50.40 46.77
N ASN A 20 -31.86 50.03 46.17
CA ASN A 20 -32.65 50.61 45.07
C ASN A 20 -32.11 51.64 44.03
N ARG A 21 -32.46 51.34 42.76
CA ARG A 21 -33.14 52.17 41.72
C ARG A 21 -32.66 53.60 41.41
N ASP A 22 -32.14 53.82 40.19
CA ASP A 22 -32.83 54.45 39.04
C ASP A 22 -31.83 55.02 38.00
N SER A 23 -32.11 54.76 36.72
CA SER A 23 -32.05 55.63 35.53
C SER A 23 -30.82 56.52 35.18
N LEU A 24 -30.47 56.44 33.87
CA LEU A 24 -29.96 57.49 32.94
C LEU A 24 -28.43 57.72 32.75
N LEU A 25 -27.99 57.39 31.53
CA LEU A 25 -27.17 58.14 30.53
C LEU A 25 -25.78 58.73 30.89
N SER A 26 -24.98 58.87 29.81
CA SER A 26 -23.69 59.57 29.66
C SER A 26 -22.44 58.71 29.96
N PHE A 27 -21.27 58.85 29.32
CA PHE A 27 -20.78 59.75 28.28
C PHE A 27 -19.46 59.16 27.73
N ASP A 28 -19.12 59.51 26.50
CA ASP A 28 -17.81 59.73 25.90
C ASP A 28 -16.64 58.71 25.94
N SER A 29 -16.20 58.43 24.72
CA SER A 29 -14.86 58.01 24.34
C SER A 29 -14.10 59.19 23.73
N GLU A 30 -13.09 59.67 24.44
CA GLU A 30 -11.85 60.27 23.91
C GLU A 30 -10.73 59.27 24.32
N ASP A 31 -9.60 59.08 23.64
CA ASP A 31 -8.87 60.03 22.84
C ASP A 31 -7.81 59.37 21.93
N THR A 32 -7.33 60.20 21.03
CA THR A 32 -6.35 60.02 19.98
C THR A 32 -4.88 59.98 20.48
N MET A 33 -3.98 59.41 19.67
CA MET A 33 -2.54 59.68 19.78
C MET A 33 -1.90 59.67 18.39
N TYR A 34 -1.58 60.86 17.88
CA TYR A 34 -0.44 61.10 16.98
C TYR A 34 0.07 62.52 17.25
N ALA A 35 1.33 62.61 17.69
CA ALA A 35 2.04 63.85 17.91
C ALA A 35 2.84 64.26 16.66
N ASP A 36 2.74 65.56 16.35
CA ASP A 36 3.82 66.51 16.00
C ASP A 36 4.82 66.19 14.85
N THR A 37 5.30 67.13 14.04
CA THR A 37 5.36 68.60 14.09
C THR A 37 5.81 69.16 12.72
N MET A 38 5.55 70.47 12.52
CA MET A 38 6.50 71.50 12.04
C MET A 38 6.10 72.34 10.80
N TYR A 39 5.48 73.49 11.10
CA TYR A 39 5.84 74.89 10.77
C TYR A 39 6.31 75.28 9.34
N SER A 40 5.54 76.14 8.66
CA SER A 40 5.84 77.58 8.43
C SER A 40 5.19 78.15 7.16
N ASP A 41 4.35 79.16 7.38
CA ASP A 41 4.07 80.39 6.62
C ASP A 41 4.41 80.51 5.12
N THR A 42 3.43 80.96 4.32
CA THR A 42 3.30 82.38 3.91
C THR A 42 2.19 82.60 2.87
N MET A 43 1.25 83.48 3.23
CA MET A 43 0.81 84.69 2.53
C MET A 43 0.58 84.72 1.00
N TYR A 44 -0.56 85.34 0.67
CA TYR A 44 -0.81 86.29 -0.44
C TYR A 44 -1.67 85.83 -1.63
N SER A 45 -2.29 86.84 -2.22
CA SER A 45 -3.68 86.92 -2.67
C SER A 45 -3.89 86.81 -4.18
N ASP A 46 -5.17 86.60 -4.49
CA ASP A 46 -5.96 87.34 -5.46
C ASP A 46 -6.24 86.79 -6.87
N THR A 47 -7.55 86.91 -7.17
CA THR A 47 -8.31 86.96 -8.42
C THR A 47 -7.66 86.68 -9.78
N SER A 48 -8.33 85.84 -10.58
CA SER A 48 -9.02 86.30 -11.81
C SER A 48 -9.80 85.18 -12.51
N ARG A 49 -11.02 85.53 -12.93
CA ARG A 49 -11.86 84.81 -13.90
C ARG A 49 -11.17 84.77 -15.27
N THR A 50 -11.17 83.61 -15.93
CA THR A 50 -11.48 83.52 -17.37
C THR A 50 -12.16 82.18 -17.67
N ASN A 51 -13.31 82.26 -18.33
CA ASN A 51 -14.01 81.15 -18.95
C ASN A 51 -13.27 80.83 -20.25
N GLU A 52 -12.86 79.58 -20.48
CA GLU A 52 -12.79 79.03 -21.83
C GLU A 52 -12.86 77.50 -21.85
N ARG A 53 -13.67 77.02 -22.78
CA ARG A 53 -14.19 75.66 -22.91
C ARG A 53 -13.43 74.98 -24.06
N SER A 54 -12.63 73.95 -23.76
CA SER A 54 -12.31 72.84 -24.70
C SER A 54 -11.28 71.88 -24.09
N GLY A 55 -11.73 70.95 -23.24
CA GLY A 55 -10.88 69.90 -22.67
C GLY A 55 -10.72 68.72 -23.63
N VAL A 56 -9.57 68.60 -24.28
CA VAL A 56 -9.02 67.32 -24.73
C VAL A 56 -8.74 66.47 -23.47
N PRO A 57 -9.14 65.18 -23.39
CA PRO A 57 -8.90 64.39 -22.19
C PRO A 57 -7.40 64.10 -22.07
N THR A 58 -6.73 64.78 -21.14
CA THR A 58 -5.35 64.50 -20.75
C THR A 58 -5.27 63.08 -20.16
N LYS A 59 -4.23 62.32 -20.52
CA LYS A 59 -3.97 60.95 -20.01
C LYS A 59 -4.00 60.86 -18.48
N LEU A 60 -3.70 61.96 -17.79
CA LEU A 60 -3.75 62.11 -16.33
C LEU A 60 -5.18 62.08 -15.77
N GLY A 61 -6.16 62.68 -16.46
CA GLY A 61 -7.58 62.63 -16.09
C GLY A 61 -8.17 61.22 -16.25
N ALA A 62 -7.75 60.48 -17.28
CA ALA A 62 -8.12 59.07 -17.48
C ALA A 62 -7.50 58.14 -16.41
N PHE A 63 -6.29 58.44 -15.93
CA PHE A 63 -5.62 57.70 -14.86
C PHE A 63 -6.27 57.97 -13.48
N MET A 64 -6.56 59.23 -13.16
CA MET A 64 -7.24 59.61 -11.91
C MET A 64 -8.67 59.06 -11.83
N THR A 65 -9.40 59.01 -12.95
CA THR A 65 -10.73 58.37 -13.02
C THR A 65 -10.66 56.85 -12.88
N LYS A 66 -9.70 56.15 -13.50
CA LYS A 66 -9.53 54.70 -13.27
C LYS A 66 -9.23 54.37 -11.79
N ARG A 67 -8.37 55.14 -11.13
CA ARG A 67 -8.00 54.95 -9.72
C ARG A 67 -9.20 55.10 -8.77
N SER A 68 -10.07 56.07 -9.03
CA SER A 68 -11.28 56.27 -8.24
C SER A 68 -12.31 55.14 -8.41
N THR A 69 -12.49 54.60 -9.63
CA THR A 69 -13.39 53.45 -9.85
C THR A 69 -12.85 52.19 -9.19
N LEU A 70 -11.53 51.97 -9.27
CA LEU A 70 -10.87 50.84 -8.61
C LEU A 70 -11.03 50.91 -7.09
N TRP A 71 -10.91 52.10 -6.50
CA TRP A 71 -11.14 52.30 -5.07
C TRP A 71 -12.59 52.00 -4.64
N ALA A 72 -13.56 52.25 -5.53
CA ALA A 72 -14.96 51.91 -5.27
C ALA A 72 -15.21 50.39 -5.28
N TRP A 73 -14.48 49.63 -6.11
CA TRP A 73 -14.58 48.16 -6.23
C TRP A 73 -13.52 47.38 -5.44
N LYS A 74 -12.78 48.06 -4.54
CA LYS A 74 -11.62 47.46 -3.85
C LYS A 74 -11.98 46.25 -3.00
N LEU A 75 -13.14 46.27 -2.33
CA LEU A 75 -13.55 45.18 -1.44
C LEU A 75 -13.88 43.91 -2.22
N GLU A 76 -14.50 44.05 -3.40
CA GLU A 76 -14.82 42.90 -4.24
C GLU A 76 -13.57 42.24 -4.82
N PHE A 77 -12.57 43.04 -5.23
CA PHE A 77 -11.28 42.49 -5.65
C PHE A 77 -10.52 41.83 -4.49
N MET A 78 -10.60 42.37 -3.27
CA MET A 78 -10.02 41.73 -2.08
C MET A 78 -10.71 40.41 -1.75
N MET A 79 -12.05 40.35 -1.81
CA MET A 79 -12.81 39.11 -1.58
C MET A 79 -12.55 38.06 -2.67
N LEU A 80 -12.38 38.50 -3.93
CA LEU A 80 -11.97 37.60 -5.01
C LEU A 80 -10.57 37.03 -4.75
N LEU A 81 -9.62 37.85 -4.31
CA LEU A 81 -8.28 37.41 -3.95
C LEU A 81 -8.32 36.38 -2.80
N VAL A 82 -9.10 36.64 -1.74
CA VAL A 82 -9.31 35.68 -0.65
C VAL A 82 -9.87 34.35 -1.17
N SER A 83 -10.83 34.40 -2.10
CA SER A 83 -11.41 33.20 -2.71
C SER A 83 -10.38 32.40 -3.53
N ILE A 84 -9.54 33.08 -4.32
CA ILE A 84 -8.45 32.47 -5.10
C ILE A 84 -7.43 31.82 -4.17
N LEU A 85 -7.02 32.52 -3.11
CA LEU A 85 -6.07 31.98 -2.13
C LEU A 85 -6.65 30.78 -1.37
N ALA A 86 -7.91 30.86 -0.94
CA ALA A 86 -8.58 29.76 -0.27
C ALA A 86 -8.68 28.51 -1.17
N PHE A 87 -9.07 28.70 -2.43
CA PHE A 87 -9.13 27.60 -3.40
C PHE A 87 -7.73 27.04 -3.71
N GLY A 88 -6.73 27.90 -3.90
CA GLY A 88 -5.35 27.49 -4.14
C GLY A 88 -4.75 26.70 -2.97
N SER A 89 -4.98 27.14 -1.72
CA SER A 89 -4.54 26.42 -0.52
C SER A 89 -5.20 25.06 -0.39
N LEU A 90 -6.50 24.95 -0.72
CA LEU A 90 -7.20 23.66 -0.72
C LEU A 90 -6.62 22.71 -1.78
N VAL A 91 -6.37 23.20 -3.00
CA VAL A 91 -5.74 22.40 -4.05
C VAL A 91 -4.33 21.97 -3.65
N ALA A 92 -3.52 22.87 -3.10
CA ALA A 92 -2.18 22.56 -2.63
C ALA A 92 -2.20 21.47 -1.54
N PHE A 93 -3.12 21.59 -0.57
CA PHE A 93 -3.33 20.57 0.46
C PHE A 93 -3.66 19.20 -0.18
N LEU A 94 -4.59 19.16 -1.13
CA LEU A 94 -4.97 17.92 -1.82
C LEU A 94 -3.82 17.30 -2.64
N VAL A 95 -2.97 18.11 -3.27
CA VAL A 95 -1.76 17.63 -3.98
C VAL A 95 -0.74 17.04 -2.99
N THR A 96 -0.50 17.71 -1.86
CA THR A 96 0.52 17.26 -0.89
C THR A 96 0.17 15.94 -0.21
N PHE A 97 -1.12 15.66 -0.03
CA PHE A 97 -1.63 14.46 0.63
C PHE A 97 -2.21 13.43 -0.36
N ASP A 98 -1.95 13.60 -1.67
CA ASP A 98 -2.38 12.64 -2.68
C ASP A 98 -1.67 11.29 -2.47
N ASN A 99 -2.46 10.23 -2.24
CA ASN A 99 -2.00 8.87 -1.94
C ASN A 99 -1.08 8.74 -0.70
N ARG A 100 -1.17 9.69 0.24
CA ARG A 100 -0.45 9.61 1.52
C ARG A 100 -1.41 9.35 2.66
N GLY A 101 -0.99 8.52 3.61
CA GLY A 101 -1.70 8.35 4.88
C GLY A 101 -1.71 9.68 5.64
N LEU A 102 -2.89 10.07 6.13
CA LEU A 102 -2.99 11.22 7.01
C LEU A 102 -2.31 10.88 8.35
N PRO A 103 -1.42 11.75 8.89
CA PRO A 103 -0.73 11.46 10.14
C PRO A 103 -1.73 11.37 11.29
N ASP A 104 -1.72 10.22 11.99
CA ASP A 104 -2.67 9.90 13.06
C ASP A 104 -2.65 10.95 14.18
N GLU A 105 -1.45 11.42 14.58
CA GLU A 105 -1.24 12.42 15.64
C GLU A 105 -1.95 13.77 15.38
N LEU A 106 -2.03 14.22 14.12
CA LEU A 106 -2.59 15.54 13.77
C LEU A 106 -4.13 15.51 13.64
N PHE A 107 -4.67 14.39 13.17
CA PHE A 107 -6.10 14.24 12.84
C PHE A 107 -6.92 13.56 13.95
N LEU A 108 -6.29 12.85 14.90
CA LEU A 108 -6.97 12.26 16.06
C LEU A 108 -7.38 13.28 17.13
N HIS A 109 -6.74 14.46 17.21
CA HIS A 109 -6.99 15.39 18.33
C HIS A 109 -7.84 16.62 17.99
N PHE A 110 -7.90 17.11 16.74
CA PHE A 110 -8.64 18.37 16.48
C PHE A 110 -9.42 18.53 15.15
N ILE A 111 -9.00 17.99 13.99
CA ILE A 111 -9.63 18.39 12.70
C ILE A 111 -9.70 17.23 11.70
N ASN A 112 -10.90 16.74 11.36
CA ASN A 112 -11.12 15.78 10.27
C ASN A 112 -10.89 16.41 8.89
N LEU A 113 -10.50 15.61 7.89
CA LEU A 113 -10.39 16.06 6.49
C LEU A 113 -11.65 16.78 5.99
N SER A 114 -12.83 16.21 6.30
CA SER A 114 -14.11 16.82 5.96
C SER A 114 -14.28 18.21 6.58
N THR A 115 -13.69 18.46 7.75
CA THR A 115 -13.73 19.77 8.43
C THR A 115 -12.82 20.78 7.72
N VAL A 116 -11.64 20.36 7.26
CA VAL A 116 -10.76 21.23 6.46
C VAL A 116 -11.48 21.68 5.19
N VAL A 117 -12.06 20.73 4.47
CA VAL A 117 -12.79 20.98 3.22
C VAL A 117 -13.99 21.89 3.44
N THR A 118 -14.77 21.70 4.52
CA THR A 118 -15.94 22.55 4.82
C THR A 118 -15.56 23.97 5.19
N VAL A 119 -14.44 24.18 5.89
CA VAL A 119 -13.96 25.54 6.23
C VAL A 119 -13.56 26.28 4.96
N PHE A 120 -12.75 25.67 4.07
CA PHE A 120 -12.37 26.29 2.81
C PHE A 120 -13.58 26.52 1.90
N SER A 121 -14.51 25.56 1.81
CA SER A 121 -15.71 25.70 0.99
C SER A 121 -16.60 26.84 1.47
N LEU A 122 -16.75 27.02 2.79
CA LEU A 122 -17.50 28.11 3.39
C LEU A 122 -16.89 29.49 3.06
N ILE A 123 -15.57 29.61 3.10
CA ILE A 123 -14.85 30.84 2.73
C ILE A 123 -15.08 31.17 1.25
N ILE A 124 -14.89 30.18 0.37
CA ILE A 124 -15.11 30.32 -1.08
C ILE A 124 -16.56 30.72 -1.35
N ARG A 125 -17.53 29.98 -0.80
CA ARG A 125 -18.96 30.26 -0.98
C ARG A 125 -19.33 31.67 -0.52
N SER A 126 -18.90 32.08 0.67
CA SER A 126 -19.25 33.39 1.26
C SER A 126 -18.70 34.54 0.42
N THR A 127 -17.46 34.42 -0.04
CA THR A 127 -16.82 35.44 -0.90
C THR A 127 -17.50 35.54 -2.27
N LEU A 128 -17.86 34.41 -2.89
CA LEU A 128 -18.58 34.38 -4.18
C LEU A 128 -19.98 34.99 -4.08
N VAL A 129 -20.74 34.69 -3.02
CA VAL A 129 -22.07 35.29 -2.77
C VAL A 129 -21.95 36.80 -2.60
N PHE A 130 -20.94 37.26 -1.85
CA PHE A 130 -20.69 38.69 -1.66
C PHE A 130 -20.44 39.43 -2.99
N ILE A 131 -19.57 38.87 -3.84
CA ILE A 131 -19.29 39.43 -5.18
C ILE A 131 -20.57 39.47 -6.02
N GLY A 132 -21.32 38.38 -6.06
CA GLY A 132 -22.58 38.30 -6.80
C GLY A 132 -23.60 39.34 -6.33
N ALA A 133 -23.75 39.52 -5.01
CA ALA A 133 -24.67 40.49 -4.42
C ALA A 133 -24.35 41.94 -4.83
N GLU A 134 -23.07 42.33 -4.80
CA GLU A 134 -22.65 43.68 -5.17
C GLU A 134 -22.77 43.94 -6.68
N VAL A 135 -22.51 42.94 -7.52
CA VAL A 135 -22.73 43.02 -8.98
C VAL A 135 -24.22 43.18 -9.31
N ILE A 136 -25.10 42.39 -8.67
CA ILE A 136 -26.57 42.53 -8.80
C ILE A 136 -27.00 43.93 -8.31
N GLY A 137 -26.42 44.39 -7.19
CA GLY A 137 -26.64 45.70 -6.61
C GLY A 137 -26.32 46.84 -7.58
N GLN A 138 -25.22 46.77 -8.32
CA GLN A 138 -24.92 47.78 -9.34
C GLN A 138 -25.82 47.64 -10.58
N ALA A 139 -26.11 46.40 -11.00
CA ALA A 139 -26.94 46.13 -12.17
C ALA A 139 -28.38 46.66 -12.01
N ARG A 140 -28.93 46.69 -10.80
CA ARG A 140 -30.28 47.25 -10.52
C ARG A 140 -30.41 48.71 -10.99
N TRP A 141 -29.34 49.49 -10.83
CA TRP A 141 -29.36 50.90 -11.22
C TRP A 141 -29.22 51.08 -12.72
N SER A 142 -28.45 50.20 -13.38
CA SER A 142 -28.36 50.18 -14.84
C SER A 142 -29.71 49.81 -15.48
N TRP A 143 -30.50 48.96 -14.83
CA TRP A 143 -31.85 48.58 -15.25
C TRP A 143 -32.82 49.76 -15.25
N MET A 144 -32.72 50.62 -14.23
CA MET A 144 -33.59 51.78 -14.01
C MET A 144 -33.23 53.01 -14.84
N LYS A 145 -32.24 52.92 -15.75
CA LYS A 145 -32.00 53.98 -16.75
C LYS A 145 -33.20 54.21 -17.67
N LYS A 146 -34.05 53.20 -17.83
CA LYS A 146 -35.31 53.30 -18.56
C LYS A 146 -36.47 53.31 -17.54
N PRO A 147 -37.59 53.97 -17.84
CA PRO A 147 -38.77 53.92 -16.99
C PRO A 147 -39.26 52.47 -16.87
N ARG A 148 -39.31 51.96 -15.63
CA ARG A 148 -39.63 50.58 -15.25
C ARG A 148 -40.43 50.58 -13.94
N PRO A 149 -41.24 49.56 -13.64
CA PRO A 149 -41.97 49.47 -12.38
C PRO A 149 -41.01 49.37 -11.19
N LEU A 150 -41.29 50.12 -10.12
CA LEU A 150 -40.47 50.16 -8.89
C LEU A 150 -40.34 48.79 -8.21
N ARG A 151 -41.31 47.88 -8.39
CA ARG A 151 -41.26 46.51 -7.89
C ARG A 151 -40.05 45.73 -8.40
N ASP A 152 -39.50 46.08 -9.56
CA ASP A 152 -38.28 45.47 -10.08
C ASP A 152 -37.12 45.65 -9.09
N LEU A 153 -37.00 46.81 -8.44
CA LEU A 153 -35.96 47.06 -7.42
C LEU A 153 -36.03 46.10 -6.24
N GLU A 154 -37.25 45.71 -5.85
CA GLU A 154 -37.47 44.72 -4.80
C GLU A 154 -36.96 43.34 -5.25
N HIS A 155 -37.20 42.95 -6.51
CA HIS A 155 -36.67 41.70 -7.06
C HIS A 155 -35.14 41.67 -7.09
N PHE A 156 -34.46 42.75 -7.51
CA PHE A 156 -32.99 42.84 -7.46
C PHE A 156 -32.46 42.83 -6.01
N SER A 157 -33.12 43.55 -5.09
CA SER A 157 -32.76 43.58 -3.67
C SER A 157 -32.88 42.19 -3.04
N ASN A 158 -34.00 41.50 -3.28
CA ASN A 158 -34.22 40.13 -2.82
C ASN A 158 -33.21 39.16 -3.42
N ALA A 159 -32.81 39.34 -4.69
CA ALA A 159 -31.78 38.52 -5.33
C ALA A 159 -30.39 38.66 -4.70
N SER A 160 -30.00 39.90 -4.36
CA SER A 160 -28.71 40.15 -3.69
C SER A 160 -28.60 39.55 -2.29
N LYS A 161 -29.72 39.14 -1.66
CA LYS A 161 -29.76 38.57 -0.31
C LYS A 161 -29.56 37.06 -0.25
N GLY A 162 -29.60 36.35 -1.39
CA GLY A 162 -29.33 34.91 -1.40
C GLY A 162 -29.86 34.13 -2.61
N ALA A 163 -29.68 32.81 -2.55
CA ALA A 163 -30.00 31.88 -3.63
C ALA A 163 -31.47 31.91 -4.06
N TRP A 164 -32.41 31.94 -3.11
CA TRP A 164 -33.84 31.93 -3.43
C TRP A 164 -34.29 33.19 -4.18
N GLY A 165 -33.82 34.36 -3.76
CA GLY A 165 -34.10 35.60 -4.47
C GLY A 165 -33.47 35.61 -5.87
N SER A 166 -32.25 35.07 -5.99
CA SER A 166 -31.54 34.94 -7.27
C SER A 166 -32.29 34.00 -8.23
N LEU A 167 -32.83 32.88 -7.74
CA LEU A 167 -33.67 31.98 -8.51
C LEU A 167 -34.95 32.68 -9.00
N LYS A 168 -35.64 33.39 -8.10
CA LYS A 168 -36.86 34.15 -8.45
C LYS A 168 -36.58 35.22 -9.51
N LEU A 169 -35.44 35.90 -9.43
CA LEU A 169 -35.02 36.89 -10.42
C LEU A 169 -34.78 36.27 -11.79
N LEU A 170 -34.14 35.09 -11.86
CA LEU A 170 -33.91 34.38 -13.13
C LEU A 170 -35.21 33.90 -13.77
N LEU A 171 -36.15 33.37 -12.98
CA LEU A 171 -37.44 32.88 -13.47
C LEU A 171 -38.35 34.01 -13.97
N THR A 172 -38.28 35.19 -13.35
CA THR A 172 -39.13 36.33 -13.72
C THR A 172 -38.49 37.25 -14.75
N ARG A 173 -37.16 37.34 -14.78
CA ARG A 173 -36.42 38.29 -15.62
C ARG A 173 -35.18 37.64 -16.26
N CYS A 174 -35.41 36.65 -17.12
CA CYS A 174 -34.40 35.81 -17.76
C CYS A 174 -33.57 36.47 -18.89
N ARG A 175 -33.65 37.79 -19.12
CA ARG A 175 -32.82 38.43 -20.16
C ARG A 175 -31.37 38.56 -19.67
N PRO A 176 -30.35 38.31 -20.52
CA PRO A 176 -28.93 38.31 -20.13
C PRO A 176 -28.47 39.74 -19.81
N THR A 177 -28.79 40.16 -18.60
CA THR A 177 -28.32 41.37 -17.95
C THR A 177 -27.23 40.95 -16.96
N MET A 178 -26.33 41.86 -16.60
CA MET A 178 -25.29 41.61 -15.59
C MET A 178 -25.85 41.02 -14.28
N ALA A 179 -27.11 41.31 -13.95
CA ALA A 179 -27.78 40.73 -12.79
C ALA A 179 -28.17 39.26 -12.96
N ALA A 180 -28.51 38.80 -14.16
CA ALA A 180 -28.76 37.38 -14.41
C ALA A 180 -27.47 36.57 -14.22
N LEU A 181 -26.34 37.08 -14.72
CA LEU A 181 -25.02 36.46 -14.51
C LEU A 181 -24.62 36.48 -13.02
N GLY A 182 -24.86 37.58 -12.31
CA GLY A 182 -24.68 37.65 -10.85
C GLY A 182 -25.54 36.65 -10.10
N ALA A 183 -26.82 36.49 -10.47
CA ALA A 183 -27.73 35.52 -9.86
C ALA A 183 -27.29 34.07 -10.12
N VAL A 184 -26.76 33.76 -11.32
CA VAL A 184 -26.17 32.45 -11.63
C VAL A 184 -24.95 32.18 -10.75
N VAL A 185 -24.07 33.16 -10.50
CA VAL A 185 -22.92 32.97 -9.60
C VAL A 185 -23.36 32.71 -8.16
N VAL A 186 -24.37 33.42 -7.65
CA VAL A 186 -24.92 33.16 -6.31
C VAL A 186 -25.50 31.74 -6.23
N LEU A 187 -26.23 31.29 -7.25
CA LEU A 187 -26.72 29.91 -7.29
C LEU A 187 -25.58 28.89 -7.40
N ALA A 188 -24.63 29.11 -8.30
CA ALA A 188 -23.49 28.22 -8.49
C ALA A 188 -22.67 28.06 -7.21
N SER A 189 -22.47 29.15 -6.46
CA SER A 189 -21.76 29.16 -5.19
C SER A 189 -22.41 28.27 -4.12
N SER A 190 -23.74 28.09 -4.16
CA SER A 190 -24.45 27.26 -3.17
C SER A 190 -24.15 25.77 -3.29
N LEU A 191 -23.69 25.31 -4.46
CA LEU A 191 -23.32 23.90 -4.68
C LEU A 191 -21.82 23.64 -4.45
N VAL A 192 -20.99 24.69 -4.29
CA VAL A 192 -19.53 24.55 -4.11
C VAL A 192 -19.19 23.57 -2.98
N ASP A 193 -19.94 23.63 -1.87
CA ASP A 193 -19.74 22.74 -0.71
C ASP A 193 -19.89 21.25 -1.09
N VAL A 194 -20.89 20.90 -1.90
CA VAL A 194 -21.17 19.50 -2.30
C VAL A 194 -20.04 18.97 -3.17
N PHE A 195 -19.58 19.75 -4.15
CA PHE A 195 -18.52 19.33 -5.06
C PHE A 195 -17.17 19.23 -4.35
N LEU A 196 -16.86 20.16 -3.44
CA LEU A 196 -15.62 20.10 -2.67
C LEU A 196 -15.58 18.90 -1.71
N GLN A 197 -16.69 18.55 -1.06
CA GLN A 197 -16.77 17.33 -0.25
C GLN A 197 -16.57 16.05 -1.06
N GLN A 198 -17.12 15.98 -2.28
CA GLN A 198 -16.91 14.82 -3.17
C GLN A 198 -15.49 14.74 -3.75
N ALA A 199 -14.81 15.89 -3.89
CA ALA A 199 -13.44 15.93 -4.37
C ALA A 199 -12.43 15.32 -3.37
N ALA A 200 -12.73 15.36 -2.07
CA ALA A 200 -11.81 15.02 -0.99
C ALA A 200 -12.40 13.99 -0.01
N LYS A 201 -12.94 12.88 -0.55
CA LYS A 201 -13.52 11.81 0.26
C LYS A 201 -12.42 10.94 0.89
N PRO A 202 -12.47 10.66 2.20
CA PRO A 202 -11.52 9.74 2.83
C PRO A 202 -11.83 8.29 2.41
N GLU A 203 -10.79 7.54 2.08
CA GLU A 203 -10.84 6.10 1.77
C GLU A 203 -9.85 5.34 2.66
N LEU A 204 -10.19 4.09 3.01
CA LEU A 204 -9.30 3.22 3.80
C LEU A 204 -8.20 2.69 2.91
N CYS A 205 -6.95 2.88 3.33
CA CYS A 205 -5.75 2.43 2.63
C CYS A 205 -4.81 1.74 3.62
N MET A 206 -3.87 0.95 3.09
CA MET A 206 -2.81 0.33 3.87
C MET A 206 -1.56 1.19 3.72
N VAL A 207 -1.05 1.73 4.82
CA VAL A 207 0.12 2.61 4.86
C VAL A 207 1.16 2.01 5.79
N GLU A 208 2.43 2.30 5.52
CA GLU A 208 3.53 1.90 6.39
C GLU A 208 3.38 2.52 7.79
N THR A 209 3.44 1.67 8.81
CA THR A 209 3.28 2.01 10.23
C THR A 209 4.48 1.51 11.02
N GLU A 210 4.71 2.08 12.20
CA GLU A 210 5.76 1.60 13.09
C GLU A 210 5.50 0.14 13.51
N GLY A 211 6.52 -0.69 13.35
CA GLY A 211 6.47 -2.08 13.76
C GLY A 211 7.64 -2.89 13.21
N SER A 212 7.70 -4.16 13.61
CA SER A 212 8.70 -5.10 13.11
C SER A 212 8.07 -6.02 12.06
N ALA A 213 8.61 -5.97 10.85
CA ALA A 213 8.37 -6.92 9.78
C ALA A 213 9.69 -7.55 9.37
N GLY A 214 9.75 -8.87 9.37
CA GLY A 214 10.97 -9.59 9.00
C GLY A 214 10.69 -10.99 8.52
N VAL A 215 11.37 -11.44 7.47
CA VAL A 215 11.32 -12.85 7.02
C VAL A 215 12.66 -13.50 7.24
N ALA A 216 12.67 -14.60 7.98
CA ALA A 216 13.89 -15.33 8.31
C ALA A 216 14.54 -15.87 7.04
N TYR A 217 15.85 -15.76 6.91
CA TYR A 217 16.63 -16.37 5.83
C TYR A 217 17.96 -16.91 6.35
N THR A 218 18.49 -17.91 5.66
CA THR A 218 19.81 -18.47 5.98
C THR A 218 20.87 -17.78 5.13
N LYS A 219 21.79 -17.08 5.77
CA LYS A 219 22.98 -16.51 5.11
C LYS A 219 24.06 -17.57 4.92
N TRP A 220 24.39 -18.25 6.01
CA TRP A 220 25.26 -19.41 5.99
C TRP A 220 24.80 -20.43 7.03
N ALA A 221 25.12 -21.70 6.82
CA ALA A 221 24.77 -22.76 7.75
C ALA A 221 25.83 -23.86 7.83
N ARG A 222 26.07 -24.29 9.07
CA ARG A 222 26.86 -25.48 9.41
C ARG A 222 26.15 -26.23 10.54
N TRP A 223 25.89 -27.52 10.35
CA TRP A 223 24.97 -28.30 11.20
C TRP A 223 25.43 -29.75 11.42
N THR A 224 26.74 -29.93 11.49
CA THR A 224 27.33 -31.22 11.88
C THR A 224 27.91 -31.17 13.28
N ALA A 225 27.79 -32.27 14.03
CA ALA A 225 28.33 -32.35 15.37
C ALA A 225 29.88 -32.34 15.36
N PRO A 226 30.54 -31.53 16.22
CA PRO A 226 31.99 -31.44 16.28
C PRO A 226 32.61 -32.81 16.63
N ASN A 227 33.74 -33.14 16.02
CA ASN A 227 34.52 -34.37 16.23
C ASN A 227 33.82 -35.69 15.88
N THR A 228 32.70 -35.65 15.16
CA THR A 228 32.04 -36.85 14.62
C THR A 228 32.34 -36.98 13.13
N LYS A 229 32.22 -38.19 12.55
CA LYS A 229 32.33 -38.46 11.11
C LYS A 229 31.21 -37.75 10.32
N PHE A 230 31.25 -36.42 10.29
CA PHE A 230 30.31 -35.54 9.60
C PHE A 230 28.83 -35.85 9.89
N LYS A 231 28.44 -36.15 11.13
CA LYS A 231 27.03 -36.49 11.43
C LYS A 231 26.17 -35.24 11.58
N LEU A 232 25.00 -35.21 10.92
CA LEU A 232 23.98 -34.19 11.15
C LEU A 232 23.48 -34.23 12.60
N TYR A 233 23.13 -33.08 13.15
CA TYR A 233 22.45 -33.01 14.44
C TYR A 233 21.09 -33.75 14.42
N PRO A 234 20.70 -34.43 15.52
CA PRO A 234 19.44 -35.19 15.58
C PRO A 234 18.20 -34.38 15.22
N GLU A 235 18.16 -33.10 15.56
CA GLU A 235 17.04 -32.20 15.28
C GLU A 235 16.84 -32.02 13.77
N LEU A 236 17.93 -31.91 13.01
CA LEU A 236 17.85 -31.78 11.56
C LEU A 236 17.52 -33.11 10.89
N GLN A 237 18.05 -34.22 11.39
CA GLN A 237 17.69 -35.57 10.93
C GLN A 237 16.19 -35.83 11.12
N GLY A 238 15.64 -35.48 12.29
CA GLY A 238 14.22 -35.64 12.58
C GLY A 238 13.32 -34.80 11.67
N VAL A 239 13.72 -33.56 11.34
CA VAL A 239 12.97 -32.71 10.41
C VAL A 239 13.06 -33.22 8.98
N ALA A 240 14.25 -33.63 8.52
CA ALA A 240 14.42 -34.23 7.20
C ALA A 240 13.56 -35.49 7.05
N LEU A 241 13.58 -36.37 8.06
CA LEU A 241 12.79 -37.59 8.12
C LEU A 241 11.29 -37.30 8.07
N ASN A 242 10.81 -36.37 8.90
CA ASN A 242 9.39 -36.02 8.94
C ASN A 242 8.92 -35.38 7.63
N GLY A 243 9.74 -34.50 7.04
CA GLY A 243 9.45 -33.89 5.74
C GLY A 243 9.32 -34.94 4.64
N MET A 244 10.23 -35.93 4.61
CA MET A 244 10.20 -36.99 3.61
C MET A 244 8.98 -37.92 3.74
N LEU A 245 8.60 -38.29 4.96
CA LEU A 245 7.60 -39.34 5.19
C LEU A 245 6.16 -38.84 5.38
N PHE A 246 5.99 -37.62 5.89
CA PHE A 246 4.69 -37.07 6.23
C PHE A 246 4.36 -35.78 5.46
N GLY A 247 5.29 -35.29 4.65
CA GLY A 247 5.12 -34.08 3.86
C GLY A 247 5.05 -32.80 4.68
N GLU A 248 4.64 -31.73 4.00
CA GLU A 248 4.69 -30.33 4.46
C GLU A 248 3.78 -30.02 5.68
N SER A 249 2.91 -30.94 6.09
CA SER A 249 2.00 -30.77 7.23
C SER A 249 2.73 -30.60 8.58
N ALA A 250 4.03 -30.94 8.65
CA ALA A 250 4.87 -30.74 9.82
C ALA A 250 5.52 -29.32 9.92
N SER A 251 5.56 -28.53 8.84
CA SER A 251 6.19 -27.18 8.83
C SER A 251 5.28 -26.04 9.27
N ASN A 252 3.97 -26.28 9.44
CA ASN A 252 2.98 -25.25 9.82
C ASN A 252 3.18 -24.62 11.21
N SER A 253 4.09 -25.14 12.03
CA SER A 253 4.40 -24.60 13.37
C SER A 253 5.59 -23.63 13.38
N LEU A 254 6.24 -23.41 12.24
CA LEU A 254 7.42 -22.56 12.15
C LEU A 254 7.05 -21.12 11.77
N ARG A 255 7.05 -20.20 12.75
CA ARG A 255 6.99 -18.75 12.48
C ARG A 255 8.26 -18.31 11.74
N LEU A 256 8.23 -18.37 10.41
CA LEU A 256 9.29 -17.90 9.50
C LEU A 256 9.26 -16.38 9.30
N SER A 257 8.12 -15.74 9.59
CA SER A 257 7.95 -14.30 9.52
C SER A 257 7.62 -13.68 10.89
N GLN A 258 8.17 -12.50 11.14
CA GLN A 258 7.73 -11.56 12.14
C GLN A 258 6.87 -10.51 11.44
N CYS A 259 5.66 -10.27 11.93
CA CYS A 259 4.76 -9.24 11.42
C CYS A 259 3.82 -8.80 12.54
N SER A 260 3.98 -7.57 13.03
CA SER A 260 3.20 -7.08 14.18
C SER A 260 1.74 -6.72 13.85
N SER A 261 1.45 -6.20 12.65
CA SER A 261 0.09 -5.79 12.25
C SER A 261 -0.75 -6.90 11.62
N GLY A 262 -0.13 -8.04 11.28
CA GLY A 262 -0.76 -9.11 10.50
C GLY A 262 -0.84 -8.82 8.99
N THR A 263 -0.43 -7.65 8.50
CA THR A 263 -0.22 -7.41 7.07
C THR A 263 1.13 -6.73 6.86
N CYS A 264 2.07 -7.42 6.24
CA CYS A 264 3.43 -6.92 6.02
C CYS A 264 3.85 -7.12 4.57
N SER A 265 4.57 -6.13 4.04
CA SER A 265 5.16 -6.16 2.72
C SER A 265 6.67 -6.18 2.84
N PHE A 266 7.34 -6.77 1.85
CA PHE A 266 8.80 -6.83 1.79
C PHE A 266 9.23 -6.24 0.45
N ASP A 267 10.39 -5.57 0.43
CA ASP A 267 10.88 -4.96 -0.80
C ASP A 267 11.21 -6.04 -1.83
N GLU A 268 10.60 -5.92 -3.01
CA GLU A 268 10.79 -6.88 -4.10
C GLU A 268 11.77 -6.33 -5.14
N VAL A 269 12.85 -7.08 -5.34
CA VAL A 269 13.85 -6.84 -6.38
C VAL A 269 13.71 -7.95 -7.41
N ALA A 270 13.25 -7.61 -8.62
CA ALA A 270 12.98 -8.59 -9.68
C ALA A 270 12.03 -9.73 -9.25
N GLY A 271 11.05 -9.41 -8.39
CA GLY A 271 10.11 -10.39 -7.82
C GLY A 271 10.68 -11.24 -6.68
N VAL A 272 11.88 -10.94 -6.19
CA VAL A 272 12.52 -11.63 -5.05
C VAL A 272 12.50 -10.72 -3.83
N THR A 273 11.95 -11.20 -2.71
CA THR A 273 12.00 -10.47 -1.43
C THR A 273 13.25 -10.82 -0.64
N HIS A 274 13.63 -12.09 -0.65
CA HIS A 274 14.82 -12.56 0.06
C HIS A 274 15.40 -13.81 -0.59
N SER A 275 16.69 -14.02 -0.35
CA SER A 275 17.44 -15.16 -0.87
C SER A 275 18.04 -15.96 0.29
N SER A 276 17.77 -17.25 0.34
CA SER A 276 18.20 -18.14 1.43
C SER A 276 19.13 -19.23 0.91
N ALA A 277 20.25 -19.45 1.61
CA ALA A 277 21.09 -20.62 1.42
C ALA A 277 20.34 -21.88 1.90
N GLY A 278 20.49 -23.00 1.18
CA GLY A 278 19.82 -24.24 1.55
C GLY A 278 20.15 -25.39 0.62
N PHE A 279 19.21 -26.33 0.54
CA PHE A 279 19.27 -27.51 -0.31
C PHE A 279 18.14 -27.51 -1.33
N CYS A 280 18.49 -27.89 -2.55
CA CYS A 280 17.57 -28.10 -3.65
C CYS A 280 17.51 -29.58 -3.98
N SER A 281 16.28 -30.03 -4.19
CA SER A 281 15.93 -31.38 -4.56
C SER A 281 15.80 -31.46 -6.08
N LYS A 282 16.34 -32.51 -6.68
CA LYS A 282 16.11 -32.82 -8.09
C LYS A 282 16.03 -34.32 -8.28
N CYS A 283 14.88 -34.79 -8.75
CA CYS A 283 14.65 -36.19 -9.10
C CYS A 283 14.46 -36.35 -10.61
N THR A 284 14.90 -37.49 -11.14
CA THR A 284 14.78 -37.86 -12.55
C THR A 284 14.29 -39.30 -12.65
N ASP A 285 13.35 -39.54 -13.57
CA ASP A 285 12.88 -40.89 -13.88
C ASP A 285 13.95 -41.60 -14.71
N ALA A 286 14.54 -42.64 -14.11
CA ALA A 286 15.60 -43.44 -14.70
C ALA A 286 15.07 -44.78 -15.25
N THR A 287 13.76 -45.00 -15.28
CA THR A 287 13.12 -46.28 -15.67
C THR A 287 13.50 -46.69 -17.08
N ALA A 288 13.50 -45.76 -18.02
CA ALA A 288 13.88 -46.02 -19.41
C ALA A 288 15.39 -46.30 -19.60
N ALA A 289 16.22 -45.94 -18.62
CA ALA A 289 17.68 -46.11 -18.66
C ALA A 289 18.14 -47.43 -18.02
N LEU A 290 17.23 -48.26 -17.50
CA LEU A 290 17.55 -49.55 -16.91
C LEU A 290 18.10 -50.53 -17.96
N ARG A 291 19.15 -51.26 -17.59
CA ARG A 291 19.69 -52.36 -18.42
C ARG A 291 19.10 -53.67 -17.96
N GLN A 292 18.74 -54.53 -18.91
CA GLN A 292 18.12 -55.83 -18.63
C GLN A 292 19.07 -56.96 -18.99
N SER A 293 19.18 -57.96 -18.13
CA SER A 293 19.89 -59.21 -18.43
C SER A 293 19.04 -60.41 -18.04
N VAL A 294 18.88 -61.38 -18.94
CA VAL A 294 18.10 -62.59 -18.71
C VAL A 294 19.00 -63.70 -18.14
N VAL A 295 18.55 -64.33 -17.06
CA VAL A 295 19.21 -65.49 -16.45
C VAL A 295 18.71 -66.76 -17.14
N ALA A 296 19.59 -67.39 -17.93
CA ALA A 296 19.24 -68.50 -18.82
C ALA A 296 18.68 -69.75 -18.09
N GLU A 297 19.00 -69.95 -16.81
CA GLU A 297 18.55 -71.11 -16.03
C GLU A 297 17.17 -70.95 -15.40
N SER A 298 16.64 -69.72 -15.28
CA SER A 298 15.42 -69.43 -14.51
C SER A 298 14.40 -68.54 -15.23
N ASP A 299 14.66 -68.15 -16.48
CA ASP A 299 13.90 -67.13 -17.23
C ASP A 299 13.70 -65.80 -16.46
N ALA A 300 14.51 -65.57 -15.42
CA ALA A 300 14.44 -64.36 -14.61
C ALA A 300 15.14 -63.20 -15.32
N THR A 301 14.55 -62.01 -15.27
CA THR A 301 15.14 -60.79 -15.80
C THR A 301 15.68 -59.95 -14.65
N VAL A 302 16.98 -59.65 -14.70
CA VAL A 302 17.64 -58.74 -13.78
C VAL A 302 17.64 -57.34 -14.39
N TYR A 303 17.15 -56.38 -13.62
CA TYR A 303 17.11 -54.97 -13.97
C TYR A 303 18.24 -54.25 -13.23
N HIS A 304 19.24 -53.81 -13.99
CA HIS A 304 20.41 -53.09 -13.49
C HIS A 304 20.19 -51.59 -13.59
N PHE A 305 20.48 -50.90 -12.50
CA PHE A 305 20.40 -49.46 -12.44
C PHE A 305 21.72 -48.84 -12.96
N GLY A 306 21.74 -48.47 -14.24
CA GLY A 306 22.95 -47.91 -14.88
C GLY A 306 24.12 -48.90 -14.87
N ASP A 307 25.32 -48.39 -14.55
CA ASP A 307 26.58 -49.16 -14.43
C ASP A 307 26.92 -49.54 -12.97
N MET A 308 25.99 -49.34 -12.02
CA MET A 308 26.26 -49.56 -10.59
C MET A 308 26.30 -51.05 -10.26
N ALA A 309 27.48 -51.55 -9.90
CA ALA A 309 27.64 -52.94 -9.48
C ALA A 309 26.88 -53.21 -8.17
N GLY A 310 25.98 -54.20 -8.19
CA GLY A 310 25.27 -54.67 -7.00
C GLY A 310 23.94 -53.97 -6.70
N PHE A 311 23.54 -52.94 -7.44
CA PHE A 311 22.22 -52.31 -7.30
C PHE A 311 21.28 -52.76 -8.43
N ASN A 312 20.53 -53.82 -8.16
CA ASN A 312 19.60 -54.44 -9.10
C ASN A 312 18.38 -55.06 -8.40
N LEU A 313 17.33 -55.27 -9.19
CA LEU A 313 16.17 -56.07 -8.82
C LEU A 313 15.94 -57.17 -9.85
N THR A 314 15.46 -58.32 -9.40
CA THR A 314 15.20 -59.48 -10.26
C THR A 314 13.71 -59.79 -10.31
N TRP A 315 13.19 -60.06 -11.50
CA TRP A 315 11.82 -60.53 -11.70
C TRP A 315 11.77 -61.85 -12.47
N PRO A 316 11.05 -62.88 -12.00
CA PRO A 316 10.39 -62.97 -10.69
C PRO A 316 11.38 -62.89 -9.52
N PRO A 317 10.99 -62.33 -8.36
CA PRO A 317 11.91 -62.07 -7.25
C PRO A 317 12.23 -63.36 -6.50
N ALA A 318 13.38 -63.97 -6.81
CA ALA A 318 13.84 -65.19 -6.12
C ALA A 318 14.26 -64.92 -4.66
N ASP A 319 14.77 -63.72 -4.38
CA ASP A 319 15.17 -63.21 -3.06
C ASP A 319 14.02 -62.48 -2.33
N GLY A 320 12.84 -62.43 -2.95
CA GLY A 320 11.67 -61.72 -2.44
C GLY A 320 11.78 -60.19 -2.48
N ARG A 321 12.87 -59.61 -3.00
CA ARG A 321 13.09 -58.15 -3.04
C ARG A 321 12.19 -57.50 -4.08
N LEU A 322 11.37 -56.55 -3.64
CA LEU A 322 10.48 -55.76 -4.51
C LEU A 322 10.83 -54.28 -4.54
N PHE A 323 11.57 -53.83 -3.54
CA PHE A 323 12.02 -52.45 -3.42
C PHE A 323 13.46 -52.47 -2.94
N ASP A 324 14.28 -51.62 -3.53
CA ASP A 324 15.63 -51.39 -3.07
C ASP A 324 15.99 -49.92 -3.25
N MET A 325 16.63 -49.36 -2.24
CA MET A 325 17.09 -47.99 -2.24
C MET A 325 18.57 -47.97 -1.86
N LEU A 326 19.35 -47.29 -2.69
CA LEU A 326 20.76 -47.04 -2.46
C LEU A 326 20.94 -45.54 -2.21
N ALA A 327 21.78 -45.19 -1.26
CA ALA A 327 22.31 -43.84 -1.12
C ALA A 327 23.83 -43.93 -0.97
N GLU A 328 24.55 -43.12 -1.75
CA GLU A 328 26.01 -43.13 -1.71
C GLU A 328 26.53 -42.54 -0.41
N ASP A 329 27.44 -43.26 0.26
CA ASP A 329 28.19 -42.74 1.40
C ASP A 329 29.48 -42.07 0.95
N PHE A 330 29.81 -40.92 1.53
CA PHE A 330 31.10 -40.24 1.37
C PHE A 330 31.58 -40.12 -0.10
N SER A 331 30.69 -39.75 -1.01
CA SER A 331 31.03 -39.43 -2.40
C SER A 331 31.78 -38.10 -2.47
N THR A 332 32.85 -37.98 -3.27
CA THR A 332 33.53 -36.69 -3.53
C THR A 332 32.66 -35.71 -4.33
N THR A 333 31.44 -36.11 -4.67
CA THR A 333 30.49 -35.29 -5.41
C THR A 333 29.88 -34.22 -4.50
N ALA A 334 29.58 -33.07 -5.10
CA ALA A 334 29.00 -31.91 -4.41
C ALA A 334 27.53 -32.08 -3.99
N ARG A 335 27.04 -33.33 -3.88
CA ARG A 335 25.62 -33.68 -3.82
C ARG A 335 25.42 -34.95 -3.00
N ALA A 336 24.27 -35.06 -2.33
CA ALA A 336 23.83 -36.32 -1.74
C ALA A 336 22.93 -37.04 -2.76
N PHE A 337 23.37 -38.22 -3.20
CA PHE A 337 22.76 -38.99 -4.28
C PHE A 337 22.01 -40.20 -3.72
N SER A 338 20.83 -40.47 -4.27
CA SER A 338 20.06 -41.66 -3.96
C SER A 338 19.40 -42.23 -5.20
N SER A 339 19.46 -43.55 -5.34
CA SER A 339 18.82 -44.30 -6.40
C SER A 339 17.83 -45.27 -5.81
N LEU A 340 16.69 -45.41 -6.47
CA LEU A 340 15.58 -46.24 -6.02
C LEU A 340 15.14 -47.15 -7.16
N LEU A 341 14.90 -48.41 -6.84
CA LEU A 341 14.30 -49.43 -7.69
C LEU A 341 13.07 -50.00 -7.00
N ALA A 342 11.95 -50.09 -7.71
CA ALA A 342 10.73 -50.67 -7.16
C ALA A 342 9.91 -51.40 -8.22
N PHE A 343 9.33 -52.54 -7.87
CA PHE A 343 8.23 -53.14 -8.62
C PHE A 343 6.90 -52.61 -8.09
N ARG A 344 5.97 -52.27 -8.98
CA ARG A 344 4.64 -51.77 -8.66
C ARG A 344 3.60 -52.42 -9.57
N PRO A 345 2.32 -52.54 -9.17
CA PRO A 345 1.30 -53.12 -10.05
C PRO A 345 0.87 -52.11 -11.13
N ALA A 346 0.90 -52.52 -12.41
CA ALA A 346 0.61 -51.66 -13.56
C ALA A 346 -0.90 -51.41 -13.80
N GLY A 347 -1.76 -52.32 -13.31
CA GLY A 347 -3.22 -52.31 -13.55
C GLY A 347 -4.09 -51.97 -12.33
N CYS A 348 -3.49 -51.61 -11.19
CA CYS A 348 -4.25 -51.31 -9.98
C CYS A 348 -4.65 -49.82 -9.91
N PRO A 349 -5.89 -49.50 -9.48
CA PRO A 349 -6.34 -48.12 -9.34
C PRO A 349 -5.48 -47.37 -8.31
N GLN A 350 -4.85 -46.27 -8.76
CA GLN A 350 -3.90 -45.47 -7.99
C GLN A 350 -4.56 -44.39 -7.11
N SER A 351 -5.88 -44.15 -7.23
CA SER A 351 -6.55 -43.02 -6.57
C SER A 351 -7.22 -43.39 -5.24
N GLN A 352 -6.85 -42.71 -4.15
CA GLN A 352 -7.41 -42.89 -2.80
C GLN A 352 -8.89 -42.49 -2.65
N THR A 353 -9.54 -41.93 -3.66
CA THR A 353 -10.87 -41.32 -3.48
C THR A 353 -12.05 -42.30 -3.48
N ASN A 354 -11.89 -43.54 -3.97
CA ASN A 354 -13.01 -44.51 -4.04
C ASN A 354 -12.63 -46.01 -3.94
N THR A 355 -11.36 -46.37 -3.77
CA THR A 355 -10.94 -47.78 -3.63
C THR A 355 -10.67 -48.14 -2.18
N SER A 356 -11.34 -49.20 -1.70
CA SER A 356 -11.07 -49.72 -0.37
C SER A 356 -9.65 -50.31 -0.31
N ASP A 357 -9.00 -50.23 0.85
CA ASP A 357 -7.69 -50.86 1.04
C ASP A 357 -7.73 -52.38 0.81
N GLU A 358 -8.91 -52.99 0.92
CA GLU A 358 -9.14 -54.41 0.60
C GLU A 358 -9.03 -54.67 -0.91
N ASP A 359 -9.62 -53.79 -1.74
CA ASP A 359 -9.54 -53.90 -3.21
C ASP A 359 -8.10 -53.70 -3.71
N TRP A 360 -7.36 -52.76 -3.11
CA TRP A 360 -5.94 -52.56 -3.41
C TRP A 360 -5.12 -53.80 -3.09
N ARG A 361 -5.27 -54.37 -1.89
CA ARG A 361 -4.54 -55.58 -1.48
C ARG A 361 -4.87 -56.78 -2.37
N ALA A 362 -6.12 -56.93 -2.80
CA ALA A 362 -6.52 -57.98 -3.72
C ALA A 362 -5.90 -57.80 -5.11
N CYS A 363 -5.81 -56.56 -5.61
CA CYS A 363 -5.18 -56.25 -6.89
C CYS A 363 -3.65 -56.46 -6.85
N LEU A 364 -3.01 -55.98 -5.79
CA LEU A 364 -1.59 -56.16 -5.52
C LEU A 364 -1.21 -57.64 -5.44
N TYR A 365 -2.03 -58.43 -4.75
CA TYR A 365 -1.88 -59.88 -4.68
C TYR A 365 -1.91 -60.51 -6.08
N ARG A 366 -2.89 -60.16 -6.92
CA ARG A 366 -2.96 -60.68 -8.30
C ARG A 366 -1.77 -60.26 -9.16
N ALA A 367 -1.26 -59.05 -8.98
CA ALA A 367 -0.15 -58.54 -9.77
C ALA A 367 1.19 -59.20 -9.41
N PHE A 368 1.43 -59.48 -8.12
CA PHE A 368 2.72 -60.04 -7.69
C PHE A 368 2.74 -61.54 -7.48
N THR A 369 1.59 -62.19 -7.33
CA THR A 369 1.52 -63.63 -7.14
C THR A 369 1.27 -64.38 -8.43
N ASN A 370 1.60 -65.67 -8.39
CA ASN A 370 1.47 -66.56 -9.51
C ASN A 370 0.05 -67.18 -9.52
N ASP A 371 -0.90 -66.53 -10.20
CA ASP A 371 -2.19 -67.15 -10.49
C ASP A 371 -2.00 -68.22 -11.59
N HIS A 372 -2.28 -69.49 -11.27
CA HIS A 372 -2.30 -70.63 -12.21
C HIS A 372 -0.95 -71.09 -12.82
N GLY A 373 0.18 -70.78 -12.19
CA GLY A 373 1.50 -71.28 -12.58
C GLY A 373 2.34 -70.36 -13.49
N ARG A 374 1.89 -69.12 -13.77
CA ARG A 374 2.67 -68.06 -14.45
C ARG A 374 2.86 -66.83 -13.58
N TYR A 375 4.08 -66.31 -13.52
CA TYR A 375 4.34 -64.98 -12.96
C TYR A 375 3.85 -63.89 -13.89
N ALA A 376 3.45 -62.77 -13.30
CA ALA A 376 3.09 -61.57 -14.02
C ALA A 376 4.24 -61.08 -14.89
N ARG A 377 3.93 -60.50 -16.06
CA ARG A 377 4.96 -59.94 -16.94
C ARG A 377 5.21 -58.48 -16.61
N VAL A 378 6.49 -58.12 -16.49
CA VAL A 378 6.92 -56.73 -16.37
C VAL A 378 6.55 -55.97 -17.66
N GLY A 379 5.95 -54.80 -17.54
CA GLY A 379 5.42 -53.96 -18.62
C GLY A 379 3.94 -54.20 -18.96
N ASN A 380 3.32 -55.25 -18.40
CA ASN A 380 1.89 -55.53 -18.59
C ASN A 380 1.13 -55.45 -17.26
N GLU A 381 1.50 -56.31 -16.31
CA GLU A 381 0.79 -56.50 -15.04
C GLU A 381 1.60 -55.91 -13.86
N VAL A 382 2.93 -55.93 -14.00
CA VAL A 382 3.88 -55.32 -13.07
C VAL A 382 4.68 -54.27 -13.83
N ASP A 383 4.84 -53.10 -13.24
CA ASP A 383 5.75 -52.08 -13.71
C ASP A 383 7.00 -52.06 -12.83
N ILE A 384 8.11 -51.63 -13.43
CA ILE A 384 9.32 -51.27 -12.71
C ILE A 384 9.43 -49.74 -12.68
N LEU A 385 9.84 -49.20 -11.54
CA LEU A 385 10.12 -47.79 -11.32
C LEU A 385 11.59 -47.65 -10.93
N ALA A 386 12.29 -46.74 -11.60
CA ALA A 386 13.64 -46.35 -11.23
C ALA A 386 13.72 -44.83 -11.09
N VAL A 387 14.19 -44.35 -9.94
CA VAL A 387 14.27 -42.90 -9.67
C VAL A 387 15.67 -42.56 -9.17
N ASN A 388 16.25 -41.50 -9.75
CA ASN A 388 17.47 -40.87 -9.27
C ASN A 388 17.13 -39.53 -8.63
N CYS A 389 17.37 -39.40 -7.33
CA CYS A 389 17.15 -38.17 -6.58
C CYS A 389 18.48 -37.62 -6.05
N THR A 390 18.59 -36.30 -6.09
CA THR A 390 19.77 -35.57 -5.61
C THR A 390 19.36 -34.43 -4.71
N LEU A 391 20.04 -34.31 -3.56
CA LEU A 391 20.04 -33.10 -2.75
C LEU A 391 21.37 -32.38 -2.98
N SER A 392 21.29 -31.12 -3.40
CA SER A 392 22.47 -30.31 -3.68
C SER A 392 22.37 -28.93 -3.02
N PRO A 393 23.50 -28.33 -2.60
CA PRO A 393 23.50 -27.00 -2.03
C PRO A 393 23.12 -25.96 -3.10
N CYS A 394 22.26 -25.03 -2.73
CA CYS A 394 21.77 -24.00 -3.62
C CYS A 394 21.37 -22.75 -2.85
N VAL A 395 21.10 -21.68 -3.59
CA VAL A 395 20.38 -20.51 -3.12
C VAL A 395 18.97 -20.51 -3.71
N ARG A 396 18.00 -20.32 -2.84
CA ARG A 396 16.58 -20.19 -3.18
C ARG A 396 16.20 -18.72 -3.13
N HIS A 397 15.70 -18.21 -4.25
CA HIS A 397 15.15 -16.87 -4.34
C HIS A 397 13.64 -16.94 -4.14
N LEU A 398 13.15 -16.26 -3.11
CA LEU A 398 11.79 -16.42 -2.60
C LEU A 398 11.07 -15.07 -2.64
N SER A 399 9.78 -15.08 -2.97
CA SER A 399 8.85 -13.96 -2.73
C SER A 399 7.98 -14.31 -1.54
N ALA A 400 7.86 -13.38 -0.60
CA ALA A 400 7.13 -13.57 0.64
C ALA A 400 6.17 -12.40 0.85
N THR A 401 4.94 -12.71 1.27
CA THR A 401 3.95 -11.70 1.67
C THR A 401 3.19 -12.20 2.89
N VAL A 402 2.86 -11.28 3.81
CA VAL A 402 2.00 -11.58 4.95
C VAL A 402 0.69 -10.83 4.78
N LYS A 403 -0.43 -11.56 4.67
CA LYS A 403 -1.78 -10.99 4.54
C LYS A 403 -2.70 -11.63 5.58
N ASN A 404 -3.41 -10.81 6.36
CA ASN A 404 -4.35 -11.27 7.39
C ASN A 404 -3.74 -12.29 8.37
N GLY A 405 -2.46 -12.13 8.73
CA GLY A 405 -1.71 -13.02 9.62
C GLY A 405 -1.25 -14.33 8.96
N SER A 406 -1.61 -14.57 7.69
CA SER A 406 -1.14 -15.71 6.91
C SER A 406 0.14 -15.38 6.17
N PHE A 407 1.17 -16.18 6.37
CA PHE A 407 2.44 -16.10 5.65
C PHE A 407 2.34 -16.91 4.36
N HIS A 408 2.55 -16.23 3.22
CA HIS A 408 2.61 -16.86 1.91
C HIS A 408 4.00 -16.64 1.33
N GLU A 409 4.67 -17.73 0.99
CA GLU A 409 5.99 -17.72 0.37
C GLU A 409 5.97 -18.57 -0.89
N THR A 410 6.64 -18.10 -1.93
CA THR A 410 6.74 -18.79 -3.22
C THR A 410 8.18 -18.78 -3.70
N LEU A 411 8.59 -19.90 -4.31
CA LEU A 411 9.88 -20.03 -4.96
C LEU A 411 9.83 -19.31 -6.32
N VAL A 412 10.73 -18.35 -6.53
CA VAL A 412 10.86 -17.62 -7.80
C VAL A 412 11.82 -18.39 -8.71
N PHE A 413 13.03 -18.66 -8.23
CA PHE A 413 14.02 -19.48 -8.92
C PHE A 413 15.09 -20.01 -7.96
N GLU A 414 15.88 -20.96 -8.44
CA GLU A 414 16.98 -21.59 -7.71
C GLU A 414 18.31 -21.35 -8.45
N GLN A 415 19.35 -21.04 -7.69
CA GLN A 415 20.71 -20.86 -8.19
C GLN A 415 21.61 -21.95 -7.57
N PRO A 416 22.34 -22.74 -8.37
CA PRO A 416 23.23 -23.77 -7.82
C PRO A 416 24.45 -23.13 -7.14
N ASN A 417 24.89 -23.70 -6.02
CA ASN A 417 26.13 -23.24 -5.39
C ASN A 417 27.36 -23.85 -6.09
N THR A 418 28.45 -23.09 -6.10
CA THR A 418 29.76 -23.54 -6.56
C THR A 418 30.61 -24.03 -5.38
N ASN A 419 31.31 -25.15 -5.54
CA ASN A 419 32.24 -25.67 -4.54
C ASN A 419 33.49 -24.77 -4.48
N LEU A 420 33.56 -23.93 -3.46
CA LEU A 420 34.59 -22.91 -3.30
C LEU A 420 35.02 -22.82 -1.84
N THR A 421 36.24 -22.34 -1.63
CA THR A 421 36.70 -21.98 -0.28
C THR A 421 36.25 -20.57 0.01
N TYR A 422 35.80 -20.30 1.23
CA TYR A 422 35.36 -18.97 1.65
C TYR A 422 35.95 -18.60 3.00
N GLN A 423 36.11 -17.30 3.22
CA GLN A 423 36.62 -16.69 4.44
C GLN A 423 35.79 -15.44 4.75
N TRP A 424 35.32 -15.36 6.00
CA TRP A 424 34.59 -14.19 6.49
C TRP A 424 35.57 -13.13 6.98
N GLU A 425 35.24 -11.86 6.81
CA GLU A 425 36.01 -10.76 7.39
C GLU A 425 36.11 -10.92 8.92
N GLY A 426 37.35 -10.94 9.43
CA GLY A 426 37.65 -11.19 10.84
C GLY A 426 37.89 -12.65 11.24
N SER A 427 37.75 -13.62 10.32
CA SER A 427 38.12 -15.01 10.57
C SER A 427 39.54 -15.34 10.09
N GLU A 428 40.37 -15.94 10.94
CA GLU A 428 41.70 -16.45 10.55
C GLU A 428 41.63 -17.80 9.80
N SER A 429 40.44 -18.42 9.73
CA SER A 429 40.25 -19.75 9.13
C SER A 429 39.53 -19.69 7.79
N THR A 430 40.04 -20.46 6.82
CA THR A 430 39.36 -20.72 5.55
C THR A 430 38.43 -21.93 5.70
N PHE A 431 37.22 -21.83 5.15
CA PHE A 431 36.23 -22.90 5.19
C PHE A 431 35.96 -23.44 3.79
N SER A 432 35.93 -24.77 3.66
CA SER A 432 35.45 -25.42 2.44
C SER A 432 33.94 -25.51 2.47
N GLY A 433 33.29 -25.10 1.39
CA GLY A 433 31.86 -25.24 1.25
C GLY A 433 31.35 -24.84 -0.12
N TYR A 434 30.06 -24.53 -0.15
CA TYR A 434 29.32 -24.24 -1.35
C TYR A 434 28.83 -22.81 -1.26
N THR A 435 29.50 -21.92 -1.97
CA THR A 435 29.30 -20.47 -1.89
C THR A 435 28.81 -19.94 -3.22
N THR A 436 27.88 -18.98 -3.17
CA THR A 436 27.46 -18.20 -4.33
C THR A 436 27.15 -16.77 -3.95
N MET A 437 27.33 -15.86 -4.91
CA MET A 437 26.88 -14.48 -4.82
C MET A 437 25.43 -14.40 -5.31
N VAL A 438 24.59 -13.72 -4.53
CA VAL A 438 23.20 -13.41 -4.87
C VAL A 438 23.22 -12.28 -5.90
N GLU A 439 22.65 -12.54 -7.07
CA GLU A 439 22.54 -11.57 -8.15
C GLU A 439 21.05 -11.25 -8.41
N PRO A 440 20.66 -9.98 -8.52
CA PRO A 440 21.50 -8.79 -8.29
C PRO A 440 21.65 -8.44 -6.80
N CYS A 441 22.83 -7.96 -6.43
CA CYS A 441 23.16 -7.46 -5.10
C CYS A 441 22.98 -5.94 -5.06
N VAL A 442 22.08 -5.42 -4.23
CA VAL A 442 21.87 -3.98 -4.10
C VAL A 442 22.65 -3.43 -2.89
N VAL A 443 23.55 -2.49 -3.13
CA VAL A 443 24.34 -1.79 -2.09
C VAL A 443 24.15 -0.29 -2.29
N ASN A 444 23.63 0.40 -1.27
CA ASN A 444 23.31 1.83 -1.31
C ASN A 444 22.48 2.25 -2.55
N GLY A 445 21.51 1.42 -2.94
CA GLY A 445 20.66 1.67 -4.12
C GLY A 445 21.32 1.43 -5.48
N THR A 446 22.59 1.00 -5.51
CA THR A 446 23.31 0.63 -6.73
C THR A 446 23.32 -0.89 -6.90
N TRP A 447 23.13 -1.34 -8.13
CA TRP A 447 23.02 -2.75 -8.49
C TRP A 447 24.38 -3.31 -8.86
N TYR A 448 24.73 -4.43 -8.25
CA TYR A 448 25.98 -5.12 -8.49
C TYR A 448 25.74 -6.57 -8.90
N ASP A 449 26.59 -7.03 -9.82
CA ASP A 449 26.74 -8.38 -10.32
C ASP A 449 28.17 -8.89 -10.02
N ARG A 450 28.47 -10.13 -10.39
CA ARG A 450 29.81 -10.70 -10.21
C ARG A 450 30.96 -9.91 -10.84
N HIS A 451 30.71 -9.11 -11.87
CA HIS A 451 31.75 -8.39 -12.61
C HIS A 451 32.05 -7.02 -12.01
N ASN A 452 31.04 -6.33 -11.46
CA ASN A 452 31.19 -4.98 -10.94
C ASN A 452 31.19 -4.89 -9.40
N ILE A 453 30.91 -5.98 -8.66
CA ILE A 453 30.83 -5.96 -7.19
C ILE A 453 32.12 -5.50 -6.51
N SER A 454 33.27 -5.70 -7.15
CA SER A 454 34.57 -5.21 -6.70
C SER A 454 34.66 -3.67 -6.65
N GLU A 455 33.76 -2.97 -7.36
CA GLU A 455 33.67 -1.51 -7.37
C GLU A 455 32.78 -0.96 -6.24
N ALA A 456 32.08 -1.83 -5.50
CA ALA A 456 31.20 -1.40 -4.41
C ALA A 456 32.01 -0.75 -3.27
N THR A 457 31.53 0.40 -2.79
CA THR A 457 32.20 1.17 -1.72
C THR A 457 32.16 0.40 -0.40
N ARG A 458 33.32 0.17 0.23
CA ARG A 458 33.39 -0.34 1.60
C ARG A 458 32.98 0.76 2.57
N GLY A 459 31.73 0.75 3.02
CA GLY A 459 31.30 1.61 4.12
C GLY A 459 31.82 1.11 5.47
N ASP A 460 31.97 1.99 6.46
CA ASP A 460 32.59 1.71 7.78
C ASP A 460 31.87 0.63 8.63
N MET A 461 30.69 0.16 8.24
CA MET A 461 29.88 -0.84 8.98
C MET A 461 29.52 -2.10 8.16
N GLU A 462 29.88 -2.19 6.88
CA GLU A 462 29.54 -3.35 6.06
C GLU A 462 30.67 -4.39 6.09
N SER A 463 30.39 -5.56 6.69
CA SER A 463 31.32 -6.70 6.63
C SER A 463 31.41 -7.27 5.22
N TRP A 464 32.57 -7.79 4.84
CA TRP A 464 32.85 -8.44 3.55
C TRP A 464 33.12 -9.94 3.69
N THR A 465 32.84 -10.68 2.63
CA THR A 465 33.17 -12.11 2.52
C THR A 465 34.03 -12.31 1.30
N SER A 466 35.16 -13.01 1.48
CA SER A 466 36.00 -13.45 0.39
C SER A 466 35.71 -14.92 0.06
N TRP A 467 35.72 -15.26 -1.23
CA TRP A 467 35.61 -16.65 -1.69
C TRP A 467 36.42 -16.88 -2.96
N GLY A 468 36.92 -18.09 -3.14
CA GLY A 468 37.82 -18.45 -4.23
C GLY A 468 38.15 -19.95 -4.27
N VAL A 469 39.02 -20.35 -5.19
CA VAL A 469 39.53 -21.71 -5.31
C VAL A 469 40.86 -21.80 -4.54
N ALA A 470 40.88 -22.46 -3.38
CA ALA A 470 42.11 -22.70 -2.62
C ALA A 470 42.79 -24.03 -3.06
N PRO A 471 44.12 -24.20 -2.93
CA PRO A 471 45.10 -23.29 -2.31
C PRO A 471 45.95 -22.46 -3.30
N ASP A 472 45.83 -22.69 -4.61
CA ASP A 472 46.81 -22.22 -5.61
C ASP A 472 46.31 -21.12 -6.59
N ASP A 473 45.08 -20.61 -6.45
CA ASP A 473 44.54 -19.57 -7.36
C ASP A 473 44.34 -18.21 -6.68
N VAL A 474 44.87 -17.17 -7.34
CA VAL A 474 44.87 -15.75 -6.92
C VAL A 474 43.52 -15.06 -7.14
N ASP A 475 42.50 -15.75 -7.68
CA ASP A 475 41.18 -15.19 -8.00
C ASP A 475 40.21 -15.21 -6.79
N TRP A 476 40.64 -14.66 -5.66
CA TRP A 476 39.74 -14.37 -4.54
C TRP A 476 38.82 -13.22 -4.93
N ARG A 477 37.51 -13.47 -4.81
CA ARG A 477 36.47 -12.45 -5.02
C ARG A 477 35.92 -12.03 -3.68
N GLU A 478 35.58 -10.76 -3.57
CA GLU A 478 35.01 -10.20 -2.36
C GLU A 478 33.71 -9.49 -2.68
N ALA A 479 32.73 -9.65 -1.80
CA ALA A 479 31.48 -8.92 -1.84
C ALA A 479 31.02 -8.61 -0.40
N PRO A 480 30.15 -7.61 -0.22
CA PRO A 480 29.47 -7.40 1.04
C PRO A 480 28.81 -8.70 1.51
N THR A 481 28.99 -9.03 2.78
CA THR A 481 28.57 -10.29 3.38
C THR A 481 27.06 -10.51 3.26
N LYS A 482 26.27 -9.44 3.10
CA LYS A 482 24.82 -9.50 2.83
C LYS A 482 24.48 -10.12 1.47
N CYS A 483 25.40 -10.12 0.52
CA CYS A 483 25.21 -10.64 -0.85
C CYS A 483 25.82 -12.02 -1.09
N VAL A 484 26.47 -12.61 -0.09
CA VAL A 484 27.06 -13.94 -0.20
C VAL A 484 26.22 -14.94 0.58
N ARG A 485 26.05 -16.14 0.01
CA ARG A 485 25.37 -17.27 0.63
C ARG A 485 26.27 -18.48 0.60
N ALA A 486 26.34 -19.22 1.72
CA ALA A 486 27.25 -20.35 1.85
C ALA A 486 26.64 -21.52 2.63
N ILE A 487 26.96 -22.74 2.24
CA ILE A 487 26.66 -23.97 3.00
C ILE A 487 27.97 -24.71 3.23
N GLY A 488 28.27 -25.12 4.47
CA GLY A 488 29.49 -25.86 4.78
C GLY A 488 29.54 -27.22 4.06
N ALA A 489 30.74 -27.64 3.62
CA ALA A 489 30.91 -28.92 2.92
C ALA A 489 30.52 -30.13 3.78
N ASP A 490 30.74 -30.02 5.10
CA ASP A 490 30.36 -31.00 6.11
C ASP A 490 28.86 -31.30 6.13
N MET A 491 28.03 -30.31 5.82
CA MET A 491 26.58 -30.50 5.75
C MET A 491 26.17 -31.50 4.66
N ILE A 492 26.84 -31.48 3.50
CA ILE A 492 26.60 -32.45 2.42
C ILE A 492 27.04 -33.84 2.84
N PHE A 493 28.23 -33.98 3.44
CA PHE A 493 28.71 -35.27 3.94
C PHE A 493 27.77 -35.84 5.02
N GLY A 494 27.21 -34.98 5.85
CA GLY A 494 26.20 -35.40 6.82
C GLY A 494 24.89 -35.83 6.21
N LEU A 495 24.42 -35.16 5.16
CA LEU A 495 23.24 -35.60 4.41
C LEU A 495 23.48 -36.94 3.70
N GLN A 496 24.65 -37.14 3.10
CA GLN A 496 25.04 -38.43 2.50
C GLN A 496 25.02 -39.55 3.56
N THR A 497 25.69 -39.33 4.69
CA THR A 497 25.72 -40.30 5.80
C THR A 497 24.31 -40.59 6.34
N PHE A 498 23.48 -39.55 6.48
CA PHE A 498 22.09 -39.68 6.93
C PHE A 498 21.27 -40.51 5.95
N LEU A 499 21.29 -40.17 4.65
CA LEU A 499 20.54 -40.88 3.63
C LEU A 499 20.97 -42.34 3.52
N ASN A 500 22.28 -42.61 3.53
CA ASN A 500 22.79 -43.99 3.53
C ASN A 500 22.34 -44.75 4.79
N SER A 501 22.60 -44.20 5.98
CA SER A 501 22.29 -44.90 7.23
C SER A 501 20.79 -45.09 7.49
N THR A 502 19.94 -44.19 7.00
CA THR A 502 18.50 -44.20 7.27
C THR A 502 17.70 -44.89 6.16
N PHE A 503 18.06 -44.67 4.89
CA PHE A 503 17.26 -45.08 3.74
C PHE A 503 17.94 -46.09 2.81
N ALA A 504 19.23 -46.42 2.97
CA ALA A 504 19.79 -47.52 2.19
C ALA A 504 19.31 -48.88 2.72
N GLY A 505 18.72 -49.68 1.84
CA GLY A 505 18.20 -51.00 2.15
C GLY A 505 17.08 -51.44 1.22
N SER A 506 16.60 -52.67 1.44
CA SER A 506 15.60 -53.32 0.60
C SER A 506 14.36 -53.73 1.38
N CYS A 507 13.20 -53.75 0.70
CA CYS A 507 11.99 -54.39 1.22
C CYS A 507 11.72 -55.69 0.48
N VAL A 508 11.39 -56.72 1.26
CA VAL A 508 11.07 -58.06 0.78
C VAL A 508 9.61 -58.40 1.08
N VAL A 509 9.07 -59.35 0.33
CA VAL A 509 7.82 -60.02 0.72
C VAL A 509 8.14 -61.18 1.63
N ASP A 510 7.63 -61.15 2.86
CA ASP A 510 7.77 -62.24 3.82
C ASP A 510 6.66 -63.29 3.60
N GLY A 511 7.04 -64.44 3.06
CA GLY A 511 6.21 -65.64 3.08
C GLY A 511 6.35 -66.31 4.44
N GLY A 512 5.67 -65.79 5.46
CA GLY A 512 5.89 -66.19 6.87
C GLY A 512 6.13 -67.69 7.06
N ASN A 513 7.29 -68.04 7.62
CA ASN A 513 7.74 -69.40 7.95
C ASN A 513 7.56 -70.47 6.83
N ALA A 514 8.02 -70.19 5.61
CA ALA A 514 8.28 -71.25 4.62
C ALA A 514 9.82 -71.47 4.48
N PRO A 515 10.37 -72.63 4.89
CA PRO A 515 11.81 -72.93 4.78
C PRO A 515 12.33 -73.11 3.34
N ASP A 516 11.47 -73.02 2.33
CA ASP A 516 11.79 -73.38 0.95
C ASP A 516 11.62 -72.21 -0.03
N LEU A 517 12.44 -71.16 0.12
CA LEU A 517 12.72 -70.20 -0.97
C LEU A 517 13.68 -70.79 -2.03
N GLY A 518 13.87 -72.12 -2.03
CA GLY A 518 14.69 -72.82 -3.02
C GLY A 518 13.94 -73.18 -4.31
N LYS A 519 12.62 -73.35 -4.30
CA LYS A 519 11.84 -73.75 -5.49
C LYS A 519 10.36 -73.35 -5.35
N GLY A 520 10.01 -72.13 -5.71
CA GLY A 520 8.61 -71.78 -6.04
C GLY A 520 8.03 -70.54 -5.36
N GLY A 521 8.42 -69.36 -5.85
CA GLY A 521 7.57 -68.16 -5.95
C GLY A 521 6.92 -67.57 -4.70
N LEU A 522 6.19 -66.48 -4.92
CA LEU A 522 5.25 -65.93 -3.95
C LEU A 522 4.08 -66.92 -3.76
N ALA A 523 4.33 -68.03 -3.06
CA ALA A 523 3.34 -69.05 -2.78
C ALA A 523 2.56 -68.69 -1.49
N PRO A 524 1.23 -68.91 -1.47
CA PRO A 524 0.41 -68.62 -0.30
C PRO A 524 0.77 -69.54 0.88
N ALA A 525 0.79 -69.00 2.10
CA ALA A 525 0.74 -69.83 3.29
C ALA A 525 -0.66 -70.45 3.42
N GLU A 526 -0.77 -71.78 3.47
CA GLU A 526 -2.05 -72.50 3.56
C GLU A 526 -2.88 -72.04 4.80
N GLY A 527 -4.12 -71.58 4.58
CA GLY A 527 -5.05 -71.18 5.65
C GLY A 527 -6.18 -70.23 5.19
N ARG A 528 -7.35 -70.31 5.84
CA ARG A 528 -8.63 -69.74 5.37
C ARG A 528 -8.75 -68.20 5.32
N ASN A 529 -7.75 -67.42 5.74
CA ASN A 529 -7.76 -65.94 5.74
C ASN A 529 -6.46 -65.29 5.19
N LYS A 530 -5.76 -65.92 4.23
CA LYS A 530 -4.37 -65.52 3.83
C LYS A 530 -4.20 -65.15 2.34
N LYS A 531 -4.96 -64.18 1.83
CA LYS A 531 -4.65 -63.50 0.54
C LYS A 531 -4.04 -62.11 0.77
N GLN A 532 -3.02 -62.02 1.62
CA GLN A 532 -2.33 -60.76 1.90
C GLN A 532 -0.82 -60.98 1.79
N LEU A 533 -0.18 -60.17 0.96
CA LEU A 533 1.28 -60.06 0.88
C LEU A 533 1.74 -59.25 2.10
N HIS A 534 2.63 -59.83 2.90
CA HIS A 534 3.30 -59.09 3.97
C HIS A 534 4.61 -58.53 3.43
N PHE A 535 4.77 -57.21 3.48
CA PHE A 535 6.01 -56.54 3.11
C PHE A 535 6.79 -56.25 4.38
N SER A 536 8.08 -56.61 4.38
CA SER A 536 8.99 -56.34 5.47
C SER A 536 10.25 -55.67 4.92
N CYS A 537 10.57 -54.51 5.47
CA CYS A 537 11.83 -53.81 5.21
C CYS A 537 12.83 -54.02 6.37
N GLY A 538 12.60 -55.01 7.23
CA GLY A 538 13.41 -55.27 8.42
C GLY A 538 13.53 -54.04 9.33
N ASP A 539 14.76 -53.73 9.75
CA ASP A 539 15.06 -52.57 10.59
C ASP A 539 14.88 -51.22 9.85
N LYS A 540 14.71 -51.25 8.52
CA LYS A 540 14.47 -50.07 7.67
C LYS A 540 12.96 -49.84 7.46
N TRP A 541 12.19 -49.86 8.54
CA TRP A 541 10.72 -49.69 8.50
C TRP A 541 10.27 -48.39 7.80
N LEU A 542 11.13 -47.37 7.74
CA LEU A 542 10.89 -46.12 7.02
C LEU A 542 10.70 -46.33 5.50
N LEU A 543 11.34 -47.36 4.94
CA LEU A 543 11.19 -47.72 3.53
C LEU A 543 9.81 -48.29 3.21
N ASP A 544 9.13 -48.90 4.18
CA ASP A 544 7.75 -49.40 4.00
C ASP A 544 6.80 -48.25 3.67
N ARG A 545 7.04 -47.08 4.26
CA ARG A 545 6.26 -45.85 4.00
C ARG A 545 6.56 -45.25 2.63
N LEU A 546 7.79 -45.35 2.13
CA LEU A 546 8.16 -44.88 0.79
C LEU A 546 7.67 -45.83 -0.31
N TYR A 547 7.73 -47.13 -0.05
CA TYR A 547 7.21 -48.15 -0.96
C TYR A 547 5.67 -48.19 -0.99
N ASP A 548 5.03 -47.84 0.14
CA ASP A 548 3.57 -47.77 0.35
C ASP A 548 2.83 -48.98 -0.23
N GLN A 549 3.30 -50.18 0.10
CA GLN A 549 2.72 -51.45 -0.39
C GLN A 549 2.59 -51.49 -1.93
N GLY A 550 3.56 -50.94 -2.65
CA GLY A 550 3.58 -50.89 -4.12
C GLY A 550 2.82 -49.71 -4.74
N ARG A 551 2.33 -48.75 -3.95
CA ARG A 551 1.73 -47.49 -4.46
C ARG A 551 2.77 -46.43 -4.86
N VAL A 552 4.05 -46.75 -4.75
CA VAL A 552 5.15 -45.85 -5.11
C VAL A 552 5.09 -45.43 -6.59
N THR A 553 5.21 -44.12 -6.82
CA THR A 553 5.29 -43.49 -8.14
C THR A 553 6.47 -42.52 -8.19
N PHE A 554 6.84 -42.05 -9.39
CA PHE A 554 7.84 -40.99 -9.53
C PHE A 554 7.44 -39.74 -8.72
N GLU A 555 6.17 -39.32 -8.81
CA GLU A 555 5.63 -38.12 -8.16
C GLU A 555 5.65 -38.21 -6.63
N THR A 556 5.34 -39.38 -6.07
CA THR A 556 5.41 -39.58 -4.61
C THR A 556 6.86 -39.53 -4.10
N VAL A 557 7.81 -40.07 -4.87
CA VAL A 557 9.24 -40.04 -4.48
C VAL A 557 9.81 -38.63 -4.65
N SER A 558 9.55 -37.97 -5.79
CA SER A 558 10.02 -36.59 -6.01
C SER A 558 9.42 -35.63 -4.98
N GLY A 559 8.12 -35.74 -4.71
CA GLY A 559 7.44 -34.94 -3.69
C GLY A 559 7.96 -35.18 -2.27
N ALA A 560 8.39 -36.41 -1.94
CA ALA A 560 9.03 -36.71 -0.67
C ALA A 560 10.40 -36.02 -0.53
N TYR A 561 11.24 -36.03 -1.59
CA TYR A 561 12.52 -35.31 -1.59
C TYR A 561 12.34 -33.80 -1.55
N ASP A 562 11.36 -33.26 -2.26
CA ASP A 562 11.02 -31.82 -2.22
C ASP A 562 10.56 -31.41 -0.82
N SER A 563 9.68 -32.21 -0.20
CA SER A 563 9.20 -31.97 1.17
C SER A 563 10.32 -32.05 2.20
N MET A 564 11.25 -33.00 2.04
CA MET A 564 12.45 -33.10 2.86
C MET A 564 13.34 -31.86 2.71
N ALA A 565 13.62 -31.41 1.48
CA ALA A 565 14.42 -30.22 1.21
C ALA A 565 13.76 -28.97 1.82
N THR A 566 12.46 -28.79 1.64
CA THR A 566 11.69 -27.69 2.25
C THR A 566 11.76 -27.72 3.78
N ALA A 567 11.59 -28.90 4.40
CA ALA A 567 11.68 -29.06 5.84
C ALA A 567 13.07 -28.70 6.38
N ILE A 568 14.14 -29.18 5.72
CA ILE A 568 15.53 -28.81 6.04
C ILE A 568 15.72 -27.30 5.94
N ASN A 569 15.32 -26.69 4.82
CA ASN A 569 15.49 -25.26 4.56
C ASN A 569 14.75 -24.41 5.60
N ASN A 570 13.51 -24.77 5.94
CA ASN A 570 12.74 -24.07 6.97
C ASN A 570 13.43 -24.16 8.34
N ARG A 571 14.01 -25.32 8.69
CA ARG A 571 14.78 -25.48 9.92
C ARG A 571 16.04 -24.63 9.94
N LEU A 572 16.76 -24.58 8.81
CA LEU A 572 17.96 -23.75 8.64
C LEU A 572 17.68 -22.27 8.79
N ARG A 573 16.46 -21.80 8.51
CA ARG A 573 16.10 -20.39 8.62
C ARG A 573 15.79 -19.96 10.05
N LYS A 574 15.30 -20.86 10.91
CA LYS A 574 14.82 -20.49 12.26
C LYS A 574 15.76 -20.82 13.41
N ASP A 575 16.50 -21.92 13.34
CA ASP A 575 17.14 -22.47 14.55
C ASP A 575 18.62 -22.77 14.36
N ILE A 576 19.38 -21.84 13.77
CA ILE A 576 20.82 -22.03 13.62
C ILE A 576 21.47 -21.97 15.00
N ARG A 577 22.29 -22.98 15.35
CA ARG A 577 23.07 -22.92 16.59
C ARG A 577 24.00 -21.70 16.51
N PRO A 578 24.04 -20.81 17.52
CA PRO A 578 24.79 -19.55 17.46
C PRO A 578 26.28 -19.71 17.14
N GLU A 579 26.86 -20.86 17.51
CA GLU A 579 28.25 -21.24 17.23
C GLU A 579 28.53 -21.43 15.72
N TYR A 580 27.50 -21.59 14.89
CA TYR A 580 27.58 -22.04 13.50
C TYR A 580 26.60 -21.30 12.56
N GLY A 581 26.11 -20.14 12.99
CA GLY A 581 25.39 -19.15 12.17
C GLY A 581 24.39 -18.31 12.96
N GLU A 582 23.77 -17.37 12.25
CA GLU A 582 22.84 -16.37 12.83
C GLU A 582 21.50 -16.41 12.11
N VAL A 583 20.42 -16.33 12.88
CA VAL A 583 19.07 -16.14 12.34
C VAL A 583 18.94 -14.69 11.90
N LEU A 584 18.84 -14.49 10.59
CA LEU A 584 18.76 -13.16 9.98
C LEU A 584 17.38 -12.96 9.39
N PHE A 585 16.89 -11.73 9.46
CA PHE A 585 15.60 -11.35 8.90
C PHE A 585 15.84 -10.39 7.73
N ALA A 586 15.17 -10.66 6.60
CA ALA A 586 15.00 -9.67 5.55
C ALA A 586 13.97 -8.67 6.05
N GLU A 587 14.35 -7.41 6.14
CA GLU A 587 13.50 -6.33 6.64
C GLU A 587 12.31 -6.11 5.71
N GLY A 588 11.16 -5.79 6.30
CA GLY A 588 9.96 -5.42 5.58
C GLY A 588 9.27 -4.23 6.23
N SER A 589 8.21 -3.77 5.59
CA SER A 589 7.33 -2.72 6.06
C SER A 589 6.05 -3.32 6.68
N VAL A 590 5.68 -2.80 7.83
CA VAL A 590 4.43 -3.15 8.51
C VAL A 590 3.33 -2.26 7.95
N LEU A 591 2.28 -2.87 7.39
CA LEU A 591 1.15 -2.13 6.83
C LEU A 591 0.02 -2.08 7.84
N GLY A 592 -0.45 -0.87 8.13
CA GLY A 592 -1.59 -0.58 9.00
C GLY A 592 -2.72 0.11 8.24
N PRO A 593 -3.98 -0.03 8.69
CA PRO A 593 -5.10 0.68 8.11
C PRO A 593 -5.03 2.16 8.48
N ALA A 594 -5.00 3.03 7.47
CA ALA A 594 -5.04 4.48 7.62
C ALA A 594 -6.13 5.10 6.75
N GLN A 595 -6.51 6.35 7.05
CA GLN A 595 -7.35 7.15 6.15
C GLN A 595 -6.45 7.84 5.12
N CYS A 596 -6.62 7.50 3.84
CA CYS A 596 -5.99 8.19 2.72
C CYS A 596 -6.98 9.11 2.03
N VAL A 597 -6.44 10.12 1.34
CA VAL A 597 -7.20 10.99 0.45
C VAL A 597 -6.81 10.68 -0.98
N HIS A 598 -7.80 10.27 -1.77
CA HIS A 598 -7.64 10.20 -3.22
C HIS A 598 -8.41 11.37 -3.86
N PRO A 599 -7.74 12.49 -4.18
CA PRO A 599 -8.41 13.66 -4.74
C PRO A 599 -9.06 13.30 -6.09
N ARG A 600 -10.36 13.56 -6.21
CA ARG A 600 -11.12 13.34 -7.44
C ARG A 600 -11.15 14.65 -8.23
N TRP A 601 -10.11 14.89 -9.01
CA TRP A 601 -9.87 16.13 -9.77
C TRP A 601 -11.06 16.62 -10.60
N LEU A 602 -11.88 15.71 -11.12
CA LEU A 602 -13.09 16.06 -11.88
C LEU A 602 -14.07 16.92 -11.06
N TRP A 603 -14.20 16.67 -9.76
CA TRP A 603 -15.12 17.41 -8.89
C TRP A 603 -14.62 18.82 -8.54
N LEU A 604 -13.30 19.07 -8.63
CA LEU A 604 -12.70 20.39 -8.45
C LEU A 604 -12.98 21.34 -9.64
N THR A 605 -13.40 20.82 -10.79
CA THR A 605 -13.72 21.64 -11.97
C THR A 605 -14.87 22.61 -11.70
N TYR A 606 -15.93 22.15 -11.02
CA TYR A 606 -17.10 22.96 -10.71
C TYR A 606 -16.79 24.22 -9.86
N PRO A 607 -16.14 24.12 -8.68
CA PRO A 607 -15.76 25.30 -7.90
C PRO A 607 -14.76 26.20 -8.63
N GLY A 608 -13.85 25.64 -9.42
CA GLY A 608 -12.95 26.41 -10.29
C GLY A 608 -13.72 27.23 -11.33
N VAL A 609 -14.71 26.62 -12.00
CA VAL A 609 -15.58 27.32 -12.97
C VAL A 609 -16.42 28.39 -12.28
N ALA A 610 -16.98 28.12 -11.10
CA ALA A 610 -17.75 29.10 -10.33
C ALA A 610 -16.90 30.33 -9.95
N LEU A 611 -15.64 30.11 -9.56
CA LEU A 611 -14.67 31.17 -9.26
C LEU A 611 -14.30 31.99 -10.50
N LEU A 612 -14.04 31.33 -11.63
CA LEU A 612 -13.76 32.01 -12.91
C LEU A 612 -14.95 32.82 -13.41
N LEU A 613 -16.17 32.28 -13.25
CA LEU A 613 -17.41 33.02 -13.56
C LEU A 613 -17.54 34.26 -12.68
N ALA A 614 -17.29 34.14 -11.37
CA ALA A 614 -17.32 35.28 -10.44
C ALA A 614 -16.27 36.35 -10.80
N ALA A 615 -15.04 35.94 -11.13
CA ALA A 615 -14.00 36.83 -11.59
C ALA A 615 -14.40 37.55 -12.89
N GLY A 616 -14.93 36.79 -13.86
CA GLY A 616 -15.40 37.32 -15.15
C GLY A 616 -16.51 38.36 -14.99
N ILE A 617 -17.54 38.07 -14.17
CA ILE A 617 -18.63 39.04 -13.95
C ILE A 617 -18.15 40.27 -13.18
N LEU A 618 -17.20 40.13 -12.26
CA LEU A 618 -16.65 41.27 -11.51
C LEU A 618 -15.84 42.17 -12.44
N VAL A 619 -15.00 41.60 -13.29
CA VAL A 619 -14.24 42.35 -14.30
C VAL A 619 -15.20 43.03 -15.28
N ALA A 620 -16.22 42.34 -15.76
CA ALA A 620 -17.23 42.92 -16.64
C ALA A 620 -18.00 44.08 -15.96
N ALA A 621 -18.39 43.93 -14.70
CA ALA A 621 -19.05 44.97 -13.92
C ALA A 621 -18.14 46.18 -13.67
N TYR A 622 -16.85 45.94 -13.41
CA TYR A 622 -15.84 46.99 -13.30
C TYR A 622 -15.66 47.73 -14.63
N VAL A 623 -15.49 47.02 -15.75
CA VAL A 623 -15.35 47.62 -17.09
C VAL A 623 -16.58 48.42 -17.47
N GLN A 624 -17.78 47.90 -17.21
CA GLN A 624 -19.03 48.64 -17.43
C GLN A 624 -19.08 49.90 -16.55
N SER A 625 -18.69 49.79 -15.28
CA SER A 625 -18.60 50.94 -14.37
C SER A 625 -17.57 51.99 -14.84
N CYS A 626 -16.49 51.58 -15.49
CA CYS A 626 -15.53 52.50 -16.11
C CYS A 626 -16.10 53.18 -17.36
N ARG A 627 -16.82 52.44 -18.22
CA ARG A 627 -17.40 52.94 -19.47
C ARG A 627 -18.56 53.92 -19.22
N GLU A 628 -19.41 53.62 -18.25
CA GLU A 628 -20.66 54.37 -18.01
C GLU A 628 -20.50 55.49 -16.96
N ARG A 629 -19.27 55.74 -16.48
CA ARG A 629 -18.98 56.66 -15.38
C ARG A 629 -19.48 58.10 -15.61
N ALA A 630 -19.55 58.55 -16.87
CA ALA A 630 -20.04 59.89 -17.22
C ALA A 630 -21.56 60.04 -17.07
N GLY A 631 -22.32 58.94 -17.10
CA GLY A 631 -23.79 58.96 -17.04
C GLY A 631 -24.40 58.31 -15.80
N GLN A 632 -23.64 57.49 -15.04
CA GLN A 632 -24.16 56.81 -13.86
C GLN A 632 -23.08 56.59 -12.78
N PRO A 633 -23.28 57.06 -11.54
CA PRO A 633 -22.38 56.77 -10.43
C PRO A 633 -22.49 55.32 -9.92
N ILE A 634 -21.49 54.89 -9.16
CA ILE A 634 -21.40 53.55 -8.57
C ILE A 634 -22.11 53.54 -7.23
N TRP A 635 -23.38 53.14 -7.20
CA TRP A 635 -24.23 53.11 -5.99
C TRP A 635 -24.36 51.73 -5.34
N LYS A 636 -24.12 50.66 -6.11
CA LYS A 636 -24.17 49.26 -5.64
C LYS A 636 -25.42 48.97 -4.79
N SER A 637 -25.28 48.33 -3.64
CA SER A 637 -26.37 47.95 -2.71
C SER A 637 -27.02 49.13 -1.93
N THR A 638 -26.50 50.36 -2.02
CA THR A 638 -26.97 51.55 -1.26
C THR A 638 -28.34 52.09 -1.68
N VAL A 639 -29.31 52.28 -0.78
CA VAL A 639 -30.67 52.81 -1.10
C VAL A 639 -30.76 54.33 -1.27
N LEU A 640 -29.74 55.07 -0.81
CA LEU A 640 -29.70 56.54 -0.75
C LEU A 640 -30.03 57.27 -2.06
N PRO A 641 -29.71 56.78 -3.28
CA PRO A 641 -30.12 57.45 -4.51
C PRO A 641 -31.64 57.61 -4.63
N LEU A 642 -32.44 56.65 -4.16
CA LEU A 642 -33.91 56.73 -4.21
C LEU A 642 -34.46 57.76 -3.22
N LEU A 643 -33.74 58.05 -2.14
CA LEU A 643 -34.17 58.99 -1.11
C LEU A 643 -33.82 60.42 -1.50
N PHE A 644 -32.58 60.68 -1.93
CA PHE A 644 -32.11 62.06 -2.12
C PHE A 644 -32.40 62.65 -3.50
N TYR A 645 -32.42 61.85 -4.57
CA TYR A 645 -32.77 62.39 -5.90
C TYR A 645 -34.26 62.71 -6.04
N ASN A 646 -35.14 62.02 -5.30
CA ASN A 646 -36.57 62.35 -5.27
C ASN A 646 -36.87 63.60 -4.42
N VAL A 647 -36.04 63.91 -3.41
CA VAL A 647 -36.22 65.07 -2.52
C VAL A 647 -35.78 66.38 -3.20
N GLN A 648 -34.69 66.37 -3.99
CA GLN A 648 -34.26 67.56 -4.73
C GLN A 648 -35.30 68.05 -5.74
N THR A 649 -36.03 67.13 -6.39
CA THR A 649 -37.12 67.49 -7.32
C THR A 649 -38.37 68.06 -6.63
N ALA A 650 -38.57 67.78 -5.34
CA ALA A 650 -39.72 68.29 -4.58
C ALA A 650 -39.41 69.63 -3.88
N ALA A 651 -38.15 69.87 -3.49
CA ALA A 651 -37.72 71.12 -2.86
C ALA A 651 -37.53 72.28 -3.86
N GLU A 652 -37.14 71.98 -5.10
CA GLU A 652 -36.91 72.99 -6.14
C GLU A 652 -38.10 73.08 -7.12
N GLY A 653 -39.17 73.75 -6.68
CA GLY A 653 -40.27 74.19 -7.55
C GLY A 653 -39.90 75.32 -8.54
N ARG A 654 -38.64 75.41 -9.00
CA ARG A 654 -38.20 76.41 -9.98
C ARG A 654 -37.25 75.79 -11.00
N GLN A 655 -37.62 75.96 -12.27
CA GLN A 655 -36.86 75.64 -13.47
C GLN A 655 -35.37 76.02 -13.32
N SER A 656 -34.49 75.02 -13.26
CA SER A 656 -33.09 75.16 -13.61
C SER A 656 -32.65 73.90 -14.35
N GLU A 657 -32.69 73.95 -15.68
CA GLU A 657 -31.98 73.03 -16.56
C GLU A 657 -30.46 73.30 -16.44
N ALA A 658 -29.87 72.86 -15.34
CA ALA A 658 -28.45 72.61 -15.24
C ALA A 658 -28.32 71.19 -14.71
N ALA A 659 -27.83 70.27 -15.55
CA ALA A 659 -27.62 68.88 -15.20
C ALA A 659 -26.80 68.78 -13.91
N THR A 660 -27.47 68.59 -12.78
CA THR A 660 -26.83 68.33 -11.49
C THR A 660 -26.05 67.05 -11.66
N SER A 661 -24.72 67.16 -11.65
CA SER A 661 -23.82 66.02 -11.79
C SER A 661 -24.22 64.96 -10.78
N ALA A 662 -24.49 63.74 -11.24
CA ALA A 662 -24.97 62.68 -10.38
C ALA A 662 -23.97 62.43 -9.22
N LEU A 663 -24.41 62.70 -7.99
CA LEU A 663 -23.70 62.47 -6.73
C LEU A 663 -23.22 61.02 -6.60
N THR A 664 -21.97 60.91 -6.19
CA THR A 664 -21.31 59.66 -5.83
C THR A 664 -21.81 59.12 -4.49
N THR A 665 -21.58 57.83 -4.22
CA THR A 665 -21.98 57.18 -2.96
C THR A 665 -21.37 57.82 -1.73
N ARG A 666 -20.16 58.40 -1.82
CA ARG A 666 -19.54 59.12 -0.70
C ARG A 666 -20.29 60.41 -0.38
N GLU A 667 -20.65 61.18 -1.40
CA GLU A 667 -21.42 62.42 -1.23
C GLU A 667 -22.82 62.13 -0.71
N LEU A 668 -23.48 61.08 -1.21
CA LEU A 668 -24.77 60.64 -0.70
C LEU A 668 -24.71 60.18 0.76
N ARG A 669 -23.62 59.54 1.19
CA ARG A 669 -23.42 59.17 2.61
C ARG A 669 -23.17 60.40 3.49
N ALA A 670 -22.32 61.32 3.05
CA ALA A 670 -22.09 62.56 3.78
C ALA A 670 -23.36 63.42 3.91
N LEU A 671 -24.26 63.36 2.92
CA LEU A 671 -25.58 63.98 3.01
C LEU A 671 -26.50 63.21 3.98
N ALA A 672 -26.47 61.87 3.91
CA ALA A 672 -27.24 61.02 4.81
C ALA A 672 -26.88 61.22 6.29
N ASP A 673 -25.59 61.37 6.60
CA ASP A 673 -25.09 61.61 7.96
C ASP A 673 -25.63 62.92 8.57
N LYS A 674 -26.05 63.87 7.72
CA LYS A 674 -26.62 65.17 8.11
C LYS A 674 -28.16 65.20 8.05
N THR A 675 -28.80 64.08 7.76
CA THR A 675 -30.26 64.01 7.57
C THR A 675 -30.88 62.97 8.49
N GLN A 676 -31.94 63.35 9.19
CA GLN A 676 -32.72 62.48 10.05
C GLN A 676 -34.06 62.16 9.38
N ALA A 677 -34.54 60.92 9.51
CA ALA A 677 -35.83 60.49 8.97
C ALA A 677 -36.70 59.89 10.08
N ARG A 678 -37.98 60.25 10.08
CA ARG A 678 -39.04 59.70 10.95
C ARG A 678 -40.13 59.10 10.08
N PHE A 679 -40.64 57.94 10.45
CA PHE A 679 -41.88 57.42 9.86
C PHE A 679 -43.08 57.96 10.64
N ASP A 680 -44.00 58.60 9.95
CA ASP A 680 -45.28 59.07 10.46
C ASP A 680 -46.41 58.27 9.78
N ALA A 681 -47.36 57.75 10.55
CA ALA A 681 -48.40 56.87 10.00
C ALA A 681 -49.33 57.58 9.01
N ASP A 682 -49.53 58.89 9.20
CA ASP A 682 -50.47 59.69 8.41
C ASP A 682 -49.81 60.35 7.19
N VAL A 683 -48.49 60.62 7.28
CA VAL A 683 -47.74 61.41 6.27
C VAL A 683 -46.61 60.61 5.60
N GLY A 684 -46.28 59.43 6.12
CA GLY A 684 -45.18 58.60 5.64
C GLY A 684 -43.80 59.03 6.17
N PHE A 685 -42.75 58.82 5.38
CA PHE A 685 -41.39 59.19 5.79
C PHE A 685 -41.16 60.70 5.70
N VAL A 686 -40.93 61.34 6.85
CA VAL A 686 -40.57 62.75 6.98
C VAL A 686 -39.05 62.86 7.16
N VAL A 687 -38.38 63.61 6.28
CA VAL A 687 -36.91 63.81 6.31
C VAL A 687 -36.61 65.25 6.74
N ARG A 688 -35.65 65.46 7.65
CA ARG A 688 -35.16 66.76 8.10
C ARG A 688 -33.63 66.79 8.05
N THR A 689 -33.05 67.90 7.63
CA THR A 689 -31.61 68.16 7.78
C THR A 689 -31.33 68.64 9.20
N SER A 690 -30.28 68.12 9.84
CA SER A 690 -29.74 68.75 11.04
C SER A 690 -28.95 69.98 10.59
N ASP A 691 -29.45 71.18 10.94
CA ASP A 691 -28.75 72.44 10.68
C ASP A 691 -27.40 72.51 11.40
#